data_AF-A0AA42Y481-F1
#
_entry.id   AF-A0AA42Y481-F1
#
_cell.length_a   1.000
_cell.length_b   1.000
_cell.length_c   1.000
_cell.angle_alpha   90.00
_cell.angle_beta   90.00
_cell.angle_gamma   90.00
#
_symmetry.space_group_name_H-M   'P 1'
#
loop_
_entity.id
_entity.type
_entity.pdbx_description
1 polymer ?
#
loop_
_entity_poly.entity_id
_entity_poly.type
_entity_poly.pdbx_seq_one_letter_code
_entity_poly.pdbx_strand_id
1 'polypeptide(L)'
;MGVIALTLTSVAVLPAQTAAYLDFNGLTRELRSLAGGSNLARLRSLGTSHEGRDVWLVEIGNTAGAPIETRPGLLVVGNLEGDHLVGSALALETIRYLVTTDDEGVQQVLAEQVVYVVPRLNPDGAEAMFNAVRYDRTRNGRAFDDDNDGRVDEDPPEDLNGDGIITVMRVPDPSGSYMVHPDDARLMKKADPAERESGAYTLHWEGRDSDGDGYINEDGAGGVDLNRNFQHAYPYWKRDAGPHMVSEPESRALMDFVIGHRNIGAILTFGHSDNLVTAPDSRGELADASVLDLSAFADASNADIFDQGVFRTAQQGGGFGGFFFGGGGGGLPRLRGAQPGRDNDPDSGRRPATTVNRADLKYFEAVSEAYREITGIEKVGINREPEGAFFQYGYYQFGVPSFSTQGWGLPQAPAEETEEEAEQEEQPPAQAQAERPQGPPRSGQGPPRGGQQPGRGEDAQGVDAAILEAMDAAGIDAFVEWNPYAHPDLGDVEIGGFGPYVVTNPPAQQLPELGRKHGEFVARLATMLPRVTIADTEVTNHGGGVFTVRVEIENTGFFPTSLQHGVVSQSVQPTMVQIQVSPDAVLTGDAKTSMVQKLDGSGSRHEFSWVIQARQGSSVEIRVRSQKGGTATTTLTLR
;
A
#
# COMPACT_ATOMS: atom_id res chain seq x y z
N MET A 1 20.47 38.91 47.00
CA MET A 1 20.77 38.58 45.60
C MET A 1 21.00 37.08 45.53
N GLY A 2 19.98 36.33 45.11
CA GLY A 2 20.08 34.88 44.89
C GLY A 2 20.22 34.64 43.39
N VAL A 3 21.29 33.99 42.98
CA VAL A 3 21.55 33.64 41.58
C VAL A 3 20.80 32.34 41.28
N ILE A 4 19.84 32.40 40.36
CA ILE A 4 19.13 31.25 39.82
C ILE A 4 20.07 30.58 38.81
N ALA A 5 20.45 29.34 39.08
CA ALA A 5 21.19 28.50 38.13
C ALA A 5 20.20 27.94 37.11
N LEU A 6 20.34 28.35 35.85
CA LEU A 6 19.64 27.78 34.71
C LEU A 6 20.33 26.45 34.36
N THR A 7 19.70 25.32 34.68
CA THR A 7 20.15 24.02 34.18
C THR A 7 19.70 23.87 32.73
N LEU A 8 20.64 23.97 31.80
CA LEU A 8 20.44 23.51 30.42
C LEU A 8 20.22 22.00 30.43
N THR A 9 19.00 21.57 30.09
CA THR A 9 18.71 20.21 29.66
C THR A 9 19.40 20.00 28.32
N SER A 10 20.34 19.06 28.26
CA SER A 10 20.99 18.63 27.03
C SER A 10 20.00 17.79 26.24
N VAL A 11 19.62 18.27 25.05
CA VAL A 11 19.00 17.43 24.02
C VAL A 11 20.05 16.40 23.62
N ALA A 12 19.75 15.11 23.79
CA ALA A 12 20.59 14.05 23.30
C ALA A 12 20.58 14.10 21.76
N VAL A 13 21.67 14.59 21.18
CA VAL A 13 21.91 14.50 19.73
C VAL A 13 22.18 13.02 19.45
N LEU A 14 21.21 12.34 18.86
CA LEU A 14 21.42 11.01 18.27
C LEU A 14 22.58 11.11 17.28
N PRO A 15 23.49 10.11 17.22
CA PRO A 15 24.56 10.12 16.22
C PRO A 15 23.94 10.26 14.83
N ALA A 16 24.52 11.15 14.01
CA ALA A 16 24.06 11.42 12.66
C ALA A 16 23.84 10.09 11.92
N GLN A 17 22.57 9.79 11.67
CA GLN A 17 22.15 8.63 10.93
C GLN A 17 22.74 8.74 9.52
N THR A 18 23.44 7.71 9.06
CA THR A 18 23.89 7.68 7.67
C THR A 18 22.66 7.60 6.77
N ALA A 19 22.31 8.71 6.16
CA ALA A 19 21.22 8.84 5.22
C ALA A 19 21.61 8.14 3.90
N ALA A 20 21.39 6.83 3.84
CA ALA A 20 21.68 5.99 2.68
C ALA A 20 20.65 4.86 2.60
N TYR A 21 20.32 4.45 1.37
CA TYR A 21 19.63 3.18 1.15
C TYR A 21 20.54 2.03 1.57
N LEU A 22 19.96 1.02 2.21
CA LEU A 22 20.70 -0.10 2.78
C LEU A 22 20.51 -1.35 1.92
N ASP A 23 21.62 -2.02 1.62
CA ASP A 23 21.61 -3.40 1.13
C ASP A 23 21.02 -4.35 2.20
N PHE A 24 20.78 -5.60 1.83
CA PHE A 24 20.19 -6.60 2.72
C PHE A 24 20.99 -6.75 4.02
N ASN A 25 22.32 -6.72 3.93
CA ASN A 25 23.21 -6.86 5.08
C ASN A 25 23.16 -5.63 6.00
N GLY A 26 23.12 -4.42 5.44
CA GLY A 26 22.94 -3.15 6.13
C GLY A 26 21.61 -3.12 6.87
N LEU A 27 20.51 -3.42 6.16
CA LEU A 27 19.16 -3.48 6.75
C LEU A 27 19.10 -4.51 7.88
N THR A 28 19.63 -5.72 7.65
CA THR A 28 19.65 -6.79 8.66
C THR A 28 20.42 -6.37 9.91
N ARG A 29 21.55 -5.67 9.77
CA ARG A 29 22.33 -5.15 10.91
C ARG A 29 21.53 -4.12 11.72
N GLU A 30 20.90 -3.17 11.05
CA GLU A 30 20.06 -2.15 11.71
C GLU A 30 18.89 -2.79 12.46
N LEU A 31 18.16 -3.72 11.82
CA LEU A 31 17.05 -4.43 12.45
C LEU A 31 17.47 -5.22 13.69
N ARG A 32 18.62 -5.92 13.62
CA ARG A 32 19.17 -6.64 14.78
C ARG A 32 19.61 -5.69 15.90
N SER A 33 20.18 -4.55 15.55
CA SER A 33 20.57 -3.51 16.51
C SER A 33 19.35 -2.96 17.26
N LEU A 34 18.32 -2.53 16.51
CA LEU A 34 17.08 -1.97 17.07
C LEU A 34 16.32 -2.99 17.93
N ALA A 35 16.13 -4.21 17.42
CA ALA A 35 15.43 -5.26 18.17
C ALA A 35 16.22 -5.76 19.39
N GLY A 36 17.57 -5.82 19.29
CA GLY A 36 18.43 -6.22 20.41
C GLY A 36 18.55 -5.15 21.50
N GLY A 37 18.36 -3.87 21.14
CA GLY A 37 18.44 -2.73 22.05
C GLY A 37 17.13 -2.39 22.77
N SER A 38 16.00 -3.01 22.41
CA SER A 38 14.67 -2.68 22.94
C SER A 38 13.96 -3.90 23.52
N ASN A 39 13.22 -3.71 24.62
CA ASN A 39 12.32 -4.73 25.16
C ASN A 39 10.92 -4.73 24.51
N LEU A 40 10.67 -3.77 23.61
CA LEU A 40 9.42 -3.63 22.86
C LEU A 40 9.44 -4.38 21.53
N ALA A 41 10.63 -4.69 20.99
CA ALA A 41 10.77 -5.24 19.65
C ALA A 41 11.30 -6.68 19.65
N ARG A 42 10.74 -7.50 18.76
CA ARG A 42 11.21 -8.86 18.49
C ARG A 42 11.36 -9.08 16.99
N LEU A 43 12.60 -9.33 16.56
CA LEU A 43 12.92 -9.70 15.18
C LEU A 43 12.70 -11.20 14.98
N ARG A 44 12.01 -11.57 13.90
CA ARG A 44 11.88 -12.95 13.40
C ARG A 44 11.94 -13.00 11.89
N SER A 45 12.23 -14.16 11.33
CA SER A 45 12.10 -14.43 9.89
C SER A 45 10.72 -15.04 9.61
N LEU A 46 10.02 -14.54 8.60
CA LEU A 46 8.76 -15.11 8.10
C LEU A 46 8.99 -16.33 7.20
N GLY A 47 10.16 -16.38 6.59
CA GLY A 47 10.54 -17.35 5.57
C GLY A 47 11.79 -16.87 4.83
N THR A 48 12.15 -17.57 3.77
CA THR A 48 13.27 -17.21 2.91
C THR A 48 12.78 -16.84 1.52
N SER A 49 13.41 -15.86 0.90
CA SER A 49 13.19 -15.48 -0.50
C SER A 49 13.65 -16.56 -1.47
N HIS A 50 13.40 -16.35 -2.76
CA HIS A 50 13.83 -17.26 -3.82
C HIS A 50 15.36 -17.50 -3.81
N GLU A 51 16.15 -16.45 -3.61
CA GLU A 51 17.62 -16.53 -3.51
C GLU A 51 18.13 -16.84 -2.09
N GLY A 52 17.22 -17.14 -1.14
CA GLY A 52 17.57 -17.63 0.19
C GLY A 52 17.86 -16.55 1.24
N ARG A 53 17.47 -15.29 1.02
CA ARG A 53 17.55 -14.22 2.03
C ARG A 53 16.37 -14.30 2.99
N ASP A 54 16.60 -13.98 4.26
CA ASP A 54 15.52 -13.94 5.26
C ASP A 54 14.52 -12.81 4.95
N VAL A 55 13.23 -13.13 4.98
CA VAL A 55 12.15 -12.12 4.98
C VAL A 55 11.89 -11.70 6.42
N TRP A 56 12.47 -10.58 6.84
CA TRP A 56 12.40 -10.11 8.22
C TRP A 56 11.05 -9.52 8.60
N LEU A 57 10.61 -9.81 9.81
CA LEU A 57 9.47 -9.20 10.49
C LEU A 57 9.89 -8.73 11.89
N VAL A 58 9.56 -7.49 12.23
CA VAL A 58 9.68 -6.94 13.58
C VAL A 58 8.29 -6.85 14.20
N GLU A 59 8.10 -7.53 15.33
CA GLU A 59 6.93 -7.39 16.18
C GLU A 59 7.23 -6.33 17.25
N ILE A 60 6.44 -5.27 17.29
CA ILE A 60 6.61 -4.13 18.20
C ILE A 60 5.39 -4.02 19.12
N GLY A 61 5.61 -4.17 20.42
CA GLY A 61 4.59 -4.05 21.45
C GLY A 61 5.17 -4.37 22.81
N ASN A 62 4.63 -3.73 23.86
CA ASN A 62 5.11 -3.96 25.21
C ASN A 62 4.84 -5.42 25.61
N THR A 63 5.88 -6.17 25.96
CA THR A 63 5.73 -7.57 26.37
C THR A 63 5.07 -7.74 27.74
N ALA A 64 4.95 -6.67 28.54
CA ALA A 64 4.14 -6.64 29.73
C ALA A 64 2.64 -6.55 29.37
N GLY A 65 1.78 -7.28 30.08
CA GLY A 65 0.33 -7.23 29.92
C GLY A 65 -0.28 -8.44 29.20
N ALA A 66 -1.36 -8.22 28.46
CA ALA A 66 -2.04 -9.27 27.71
C ALA A 66 -1.13 -9.86 26.62
N PRO A 67 -1.23 -11.14 26.25
CA PRO A 67 -0.41 -11.69 25.17
C PRO A 67 -0.56 -10.91 23.87
N ILE A 68 0.55 -10.64 23.17
CA ILE A 68 0.62 -9.77 21.98
C ILE A 68 -0.36 -10.23 20.90
N GLU A 69 -0.48 -11.54 20.70
CA GLU A 69 -1.36 -12.17 19.72
C GLU A 69 -2.86 -11.95 19.98
N THR A 70 -3.23 -11.48 21.17
CA THR A 70 -4.62 -11.18 21.55
C THR A 70 -4.98 -9.70 21.43
N ARG A 71 -3.98 -8.84 21.22
CA ARG A 71 -4.15 -7.39 21.12
C ARG A 71 -4.52 -6.96 19.70
N PRO A 72 -5.27 -5.87 19.48
CA PRO A 72 -5.46 -5.31 18.15
C PRO A 72 -4.11 -5.05 17.47
N GLY A 73 -3.97 -5.52 16.22
CA GLY A 73 -2.72 -5.42 15.47
C GLY A 73 -2.79 -4.52 14.25
N LEU A 74 -1.72 -3.76 13.99
CA LEU A 74 -1.47 -3.08 12.70
C LEU A 74 -0.35 -3.81 11.98
N LEU A 75 -0.55 -4.13 10.70
CA LEU A 75 0.50 -4.69 9.84
C LEU A 75 1.02 -3.60 8.88
N VAL A 76 2.33 -3.41 8.85
CA VAL A 76 3.03 -2.53 7.91
C VAL A 76 3.94 -3.40 7.04
N VAL A 77 3.86 -3.25 5.72
CA VAL A 77 4.69 -4.01 4.76
C VAL A 77 5.33 -3.04 3.78
N GLY A 78 6.64 -3.14 3.56
CA GLY A 78 7.36 -2.36 2.55
C GLY A 78 8.06 -3.24 1.52
N ASN A 79 8.32 -2.64 0.35
CA ASN A 79 9.11 -3.25 -0.74
C ASN A 79 8.53 -4.60 -1.17
N LEU A 80 7.26 -4.59 -1.62
CA LEU A 80 6.68 -5.71 -2.35
C LEU A 80 7.22 -5.71 -3.78
N GLU A 81 7.29 -4.52 -4.38
CA GLU A 81 8.07 -4.20 -5.57
C GLU A 81 9.53 -3.94 -5.17
N GLY A 82 10.49 -4.61 -5.84
CA GLY A 82 11.91 -4.60 -5.49
C GLY A 82 12.57 -3.23 -5.58
N ASP A 83 12.13 -2.40 -6.51
CA ASP A 83 12.57 -1.03 -6.77
C ASP A 83 11.97 0.02 -5.81
N HIS A 84 10.99 -0.35 -5.00
CA HIS A 84 10.42 0.51 -3.96
C HIS A 84 11.25 0.46 -2.66
N LEU A 85 12.50 0.89 -2.70
CA LEU A 85 13.39 0.86 -1.52
C LEU A 85 13.03 1.93 -0.49
N VAL A 86 12.37 3.01 -0.89
CA VAL A 86 11.81 4.00 0.03
C VAL A 86 10.86 3.33 1.03
N GLY A 87 10.03 2.37 0.60
CA GLY A 87 9.17 1.62 1.50
C GLY A 87 9.95 0.85 2.57
N SER A 88 11.10 0.25 2.22
CA SER A 88 12.00 -0.37 3.20
C SER A 88 12.61 0.63 4.17
N ALA A 89 13.07 1.78 3.68
CA ALA A 89 13.64 2.82 4.51
C ALA A 89 12.60 3.40 5.49
N LEU A 90 11.40 3.72 5.01
CA LEU A 90 10.31 4.23 5.84
C LEU A 90 9.84 3.21 6.89
N ALA A 91 9.77 1.93 6.53
CA ALA A 91 9.47 0.88 7.49
C ALA A 91 10.57 0.72 8.56
N LEU A 92 11.85 0.81 8.18
CA LEU A 92 12.96 0.80 9.13
C LEU A 92 12.90 2.00 10.10
N GLU A 93 12.65 3.20 9.57
CA GLU A 93 12.54 4.41 10.40
C GLU A 93 11.27 4.43 11.24
N THR A 94 10.18 3.83 10.77
CA THR A 94 8.98 3.55 11.58
C THR A 94 9.34 2.66 12.77
N ILE A 95 10.08 1.56 12.55
CA ILE A 95 10.55 0.69 13.64
C ILE A 95 11.38 1.49 14.63
N ARG A 96 12.35 2.28 14.12
CA ARG A 96 13.22 3.11 14.95
C ARG A 96 12.41 4.07 15.81
N TYR A 97 11.53 4.85 15.20
CA TYR A 97 10.64 5.79 15.89
C TYR A 97 9.86 5.10 17.01
N LEU A 98 9.18 3.99 16.72
CA LEU A 98 8.34 3.30 17.68
C LEU A 98 9.12 2.70 18.86
N VAL A 99 10.39 2.32 18.68
CA VAL A 99 11.19 1.68 19.74
C VAL A 99 12.07 2.68 20.52
N THR A 100 12.30 3.88 19.98
CA THR A 100 13.16 4.90 20.63
C THR A 100 12.41 6.13 21.11
N THR A 101 11.14 6.33 20.75
CA THR A 101 10.39 7.50 21.19
C THR A 101 10.04 7.45 22.69
N ASP A 102 10.14 8.61 23.34
CA ASP A 102 9.71 8.82 24.72
C ASP A 102 8.28 9.40 24.83
N ASP A 103 7.55 9.47 23.70
CA ASP A 103 6.17 9.96 23.68
C ASP A 103 5.24 9.02 24.47
N GLU A 104 4.65 9.54 25.55
CA GLU A 104 3.77 8.76 26.44
C GLU A 104 2.53 8.22 25.71
N GLY A 105 2.02 8.96 24.71
CA GLY A 105 0.90 8.52 23.87
C GLY A 105 1.27 7.31 23.03
N VAL A 106 2.44 7.33 22.38
CA VAL A 106 2.95 6.18 21.61
C VAL A 106 3.21 4.98 22.54
N GLN A 107 3.80 5.20 23.71
CA GLN A 107 4.05 4.13 24.67
C GLN A 107 2.75 3.49 25.17
N GLN A 108 1.70 4.27 25.41
CA GLN A 108 0.38 3.75 25.78
C GLN A 108 -0.23 2.92 24.65
N VAL A 109 -0.11 3.38 23.41
CA VAL A 109 -0.55 2.63 22.22
C VAL A 109 0.15 1.27 22.16
N LEU A 110 1.47 1.23 22.31
CA LEU A 110 2.25 -0.02 22.31
C LEU A 110 2.01 -0.91 23.54
N ALA A 111 1.44 -0.38 24.62
CA ALA A 111 1.00 -1.18 25.77
C ALA A 111 -0.30 -1.96 25.49
N GLU A 112 -1.18 -1.41 24.65
CA GLU A 112 -2.50 -1.98 24.37
C GLU A 112 -2.60 -2.72 23.03
N GLN A 113 -1.70 -2.39 22.09
CA GLN A 113 -1.74 -2.84 20.71
C GLN A 113 -0.39 -3.44 20.28
N VAL A 114 -0.34 -3.97 19.06
CA VAL A 114 0.87 -4.48 18.44
C VAL A 114 1.01 -3.94 17.02
N VAL A 115 2.24 -3.57 16.64
CA VAL A 115 2.60 -3.23 15.26
C VAL A 115 3.53 -4.31 14.73
N TYR A 116 3.14 -4.95 13.64
CA TYR A 116 3.94 -5.90 12.89
C TYR A 116 4.53 -5.18 11.69
N VAL A 117 5.85 -5.14 11.54
CA VAL A 117 6.51 -4.44 10.43
C VAL A 117 7.36 -5.42 9.63
N VAL A 118 7.02 -5.64 8.37
CA VAL A 118 7.83 -6.34 7.37
C VAL A 118 8.54 -5.29 6.53
N PRO A 119 9.82 -4.95 6.80
CA PRO A 119 10.46 -3.81 6.15
C PRO A 119 10.76 -4.08 4.68
N ARG A 120 11.03 -5.34 4.34
CA ARG A 120 11.42 -5.74 2.99
C ARG A 120 10.84 -7.10 2.67
N LEU A 121 9.78 -7.14 1.87
CA LEU A 121 9.17 -8.39 1.43
C LEU A 121 9.95 -9.01 0.26
N ASN A 122 10.48 -8.19 -0.66
CA ASN A 122 11.26 -8.61 -1.82
C ASN A 122 12.76 -8.31 -1.65
N PRO A 123 13.48 -9.03 -0.75
CA PRO A 123 14.89 -8.78 -0.56
C PRO A 123 15.75 -9.09 -1.78
N ASP A 124 15.29 -9.91 -2.72
CA ASP A 124 16.06 -10.27 -3.91
C ASP A 124 16.00 -9.16 -4.97
N GLY A 125 14.80 -8.65 -5.26
CA GLY A 125 14.62 -7.52 -6.18
C GLY A 125 15.32 -6.25 -5.68
N ALA A 126 15.24 -5.96 -4.37
CA ALA A 126 15.86 -4.77 -3.78
C ALA A 126 17.39 -4.72 -3.89
N GLU A 127 18.07 -5.87 -3.98
CA GLU A 127 19.53 -5.87 -4.12
C GLU A 127 19.98 -5.33 -5.48
N ALA A 128 19.10 -5.32 -6.50
CA ALA A 128 19.41 -4.82 -7.83
C ALA A 128 19.81 -3.34 -7.82
N MET A 129 19.31 -2.54 -6.87
CA MET A 129 19.70 -1.12 -6.72
C MET A 129 21.19 -0.94 -6.41
N PHE A 130 21.82 -1.95 -5.80
CA PHE A 130 23.23 -1.90 -5.36
C PHE A 130 24.19 -2.54 -6.36
N ASN A 131 23.70 -2.94 -7.54
CA ASN A 131 24.53 -3.44 -8.63
C ASN A 131 25.37 -2.32 -9.25
N ALA A 132 26.45 -2.71 -9.95
CA ALA A 132 27.30 -1.76 -10.67
C ALA A 132 26.56 -1.05 -11.81
N VAL A 133 25.70 -1.78 -12.50
CA VAL A 133 24.74 -1.28 -13.49
C VAL A 133 23.35 -1.33 -12.87
N ARG A 134 22.64 -0.19 -12.87
CA ARG A 134 21.33 -0.07 -12.22
C ARG A 134 20.23 0.06 -13.27
N TYR A 135 19.14 -0.65 -13.05
CA TYR A 135 17.88 -0.55 -13.79
C TYR A 135 16.72 -0.82 -12.83
N ASP A 136 15.52 -0.29 -13.11
CA ASP A 136 14.36 -0.49 -12.24
C ASP A 136 13.93 -1.96 -12.24
N ARG A 137 13.90 -2.59 -11.07
CA ARG A 137 13.53 -3.99 -10.90
C ARG A 137 12.42 -4.17 -9.87
N THR A 138 11.19 -4.28 -10.34
CA THR A 138 10.02 -4.59 -9.50
C THR A 138 9.96 -6.05 -9.05
N ARG A 139 10.44 -6.99 -9.88
CA ARG A 139 10.28 -8.45 -9.73
C ARG A 139 11.30 -9.06 -8.76
N ASN A 140 10.99 -10.24 -8.22
CA ASN A 140 11.93 -11.04 -7.41
C ASN A 140 13.02 -11.73 -8.28
N GLY A 141 13.87 -12.55 -7.65
CA GLY A 141 14.98 -13.26 -8.30
C GLY A 141 14.62 -14.58 -9.00
N ARG A 142 13.32 -14.85 -9.26
CA ARG A 142 12.90 -16.11 -9.87
C ARG A 142 13.25 -16.11 -11.37
N ALA A 143 14.03 -17.10 -11.80
CA ALA A 143 14.30 -17.33 -13.21
C ALA A 143 13.01 -17.67 -13.98
N PHE A 144 12.79 -17.02 -15.11
CA PHE A 144 11.58 -17.17 -15.92
C PHE A 144 11.92 -17.05 -17.42
N ASP A 145 11.17 -17.75 -18.24
CA ASP A 145 11.26 -17.70 -19.70
C ASP A 145 10.14 -16.74 -20.15
N ASP A 146 10.44 -15.45 -20.34
CA ASP A 146 9.42 -14.40 -20.53
C ASP A 146 8.67 -14.55 -21.87
N ASP A 147 9.30 -15.11 -22.91
CA ASP A 147 8.74 -15.24 -24.27
C ASP A 147 8.37 -16.68 -24.68
N ASN A 148 8.67 -17.66 -23.83
CA ASN A 148 8.41 -19.10 -24.01
C ASN A 148 9.18 -19.74 -25.17
N ASP A 149 10.39 -19.24 -25.48
CA ASP A 149 11.25 -19.81 -26.52
C ASP A 149 12.04 -21.05 -26.03
N GLY A 150 11.97 -21.34 -24.73
CA GLY A 150 12.63 -22.47 -24.06
C GLY A 150 13.97 -22.11 -23.42
N ARG A 151 14.30 -20.82 -23.38
CA ARG A 151 15.48 -20.27 -22.74
C ARG A 151 15.09 -19.29 -21.61
N VAL A 152 16.05 -18.85 -20.81
CA VAL A 152 15.75 -18.18 -19.52
C VAL A 152 16.72 -17.05 -19.26
N ASP A 153 16.18 -15.86 -19.01
CA ASP A 153 16.90 -14.63 -18.68
C ASP A 153 18.00 -14.29 -19.71
N GLU A 154 17.70 -14.43 -21.00
CA GLU A 154 18.67 -14.43 -22.10
C GLU A 154 19.17 -13.06 -22.54
N ASP A 155 18.32 -12.04 -22.51
CA ASP A 155 18.61 -10.74 -23.12
C ASP A 155 18.24 -9.58 -22.18
N PRO A 156 19.04 -9.35 -21.12
CA PRO A 156 18.84 -8.22 -20.22
C PRO A 156 19.35 -6.91 -20.85
N PRO A 157 18.79 -5.76 -20.42
CA PRO A 157 19.34 -4.46 -20.76
C PRO A 157 20.84 -4.33 -20.46
N GLU A 158 21.57 -3.71 -21.38
CA GLU A 158 23.02 -3.51 -21.28
C GLU A 158 23.36 -2.02 -21.21
N ASP A 159 24.31 -1.66 -20.35
CA ASP A 159 24.85 -0.30 -20.27
C ASP A 159 25.82 -0.08 -21.44
N LEU A 160 25.32 0.54 -22.50
CA LEU A 160 26.04 0.72 -23.77
C LEU A 160 26.99 1.90 -23.72
N ASN A 161 26.65 2.93 -22.94
CA ASN A 161 27.38 4.19 -22.86
C ASN A 161 28.41 4.21 -21.69
N GLY A 162 28.31 3.26 -20.75
CA GLY A 162 29.20 3.08 -19.62
C GLY A 162 28.97 4.04 -18.45
N ASP A 163 27.77 4.61 -18.30
CA ASP A 163 27.42 5.54 -17.23
C ASP A 163 26.91 4.85 -15.94
N GLY A 164 26.76 3.52 -15.97
CA GLY A 164 26.35 2.68 -14.85
C GLY A 164 24.85 2.66 -14.58
N ILE A 165 24.03 3.18 -15.49
CA ILE A 165 22.56 3.13 -15.42
C ILE A 165 21.98 2.72 -16.77
N ILE A 166 20.85 2.01 -16.74
CA ILE A 166 20.08 1.70 -17.93
C ILE A 166 19.01 2.76 -18.09
N THR A 167 19.00 3.41 -19.25
CA THR A 167 17.94 4.35 -19.64
C THR A 167 17.23 3.84 -20.89
N VAL A 168 16.63 4.73 -21.69
CA VAL A 168 15.97 4.38 -22.94
C VAL A 168 16.79 4.87 -24.12
N MET A 169 16.62 4.19 -25.25
CA MET A 169 17.14 4.60 -26.54
C MET A 169 16.00 5.12 -27.40
N ARG A 170 16.19 6.28 -28.02
CA ARG A 170 15.33 6.72 -29.12
C ARG A 170 16.02 6.49 -30.45
N VAL A 171 15.37 5.72 -31.32
CA VAL A 171 15.91 5.25 -32.60
C VAL A 171 15.17 5.97 -33.72
N PRO A 172 15.86 6.71 -34.60
CA PRO A 172 15.24 7.34 -35.76
C PRO A 172 14.59 6.29 -36.67
N ASP A 173 13.26 6.33 -36.79
CA ASP A 173 12.47 5.43 -37.62
C ASP A 173 11.35 6.21 -38.32
N PRO A 174 11.39 6.38 -39.65
CA PRO A 174 10.33 7.05 -40.42
C PRO A 174 8.94 6.42 -40.29
N SER A 175 8.86 5.15 -39.86
CA SER A 175 7.60 4.44 -39.56
C SER A 175 7.25 4.42 -38.07
N GLY A 176 8.12 4.96 -37.22
CA GLY A 176 7.96 5.02 -35.78
C GLY A 176 6.72 5.82 -35.36
N SER A 177 6.11 5.42 -34.25
CA SER A 177 4.87 6.04 -33.74
C SER A 177 5.12 7.24 -32.82
N TYR A 178 6.37 7.51 -32.45
CA TYR A 178 6.73 8.49 -31.44
C TYR A 178 7.48 9.68 -32.03
N MET A 179 7.32 10.84 -31.41
CA MET A 179 8.02 12.07 -31.76
C MET A 179 8.51 12.79 -30.49
N VAL A 180 9.50 13.66 -30.64
CA VAL A 180 9.95 14.55 -29.56
C VAL A 180 8.81 15.48 -29.16
N HIS A 181 8.61 15.68 -27.86
CA HIS A 181 7.59 16.59 -27.36
C HIS A 181 7.91 18.03 -27.80
N PRO A 182 6.93 18.79 -28.34
CA PRO A 182 7.18 20.12 -28.89
C PRO A 182 7.63 21.15 -27.83
N ASP A 183 7.22 20.95 -26.58
CA ASP A 183 7.49 21.90 -25.48
C ASP A 183 8.77 21.59 -24.70
N ASP A 184 9.24 20.34 -24.69
CA ASP A 184 10.47 19.92 -23.99
C ASP A 184 11.16 18.79 -24.77
N ALA A 185 12.40 19.04 -25.22
CA ALA A 185 13.16 18.10 -26.04
C ALA A 185 13.62 16.84 -25.28
N ARG A 186 13.54 16.85 -23.95
CA ARG A 186 13.78 15.69 -23.08
C ARG A 186 12.66 14.66 -23.22
N LEU A 187 11.44 15.12 -23.46
CA LEU A 187 10.25 14.27 -23.46
C LEU A 187 9.92 13.72 -24.85
N MET A 188 9.23 12.58 -24.88
CA MET A 188 8.70 11.96 -26.09
C MET A 188 7.17 11.87 -25.98
N LYS A 189 6.48 11.85 -27.11
CA LYS A 189 5.04 11.62 -27.16
C LYS A 189 4.66 10.73 -28.33
N LYS A 190 3.54 10.02 -28.20
CA LYS A 190 2.91 9.33 -29.34
C LYS A 190 2.31 10.37 -30.28
N ALA A 191 2.65 10.30 -31.57
CA ALA A 191 2.13 11.23 -32.57
C ALA A 191 0.62 11.04 -32.76
N ASP A 192 -0.14 12.14 -32.78
CA ASP A 192 -1.58 12.11 -33.08
C ASP A 192 -1.86 12.47 -34.55
N PRO A 193 -2.30 11.52 -35.40
CA PRO A 193 -2.67 11.80 -36.78
C PRO A 193 -3.82 12.81 -36.92
N ALA A 194 -4.69 12.94 -35.91
CA ALA A 194 -5.77 13.92 -35.90
C ALA A 194 -5.24 15.36 -35.84
N GLU A 195 -4.12 15.57 -35.17
CA GLU A 195 -3.40 16.84 -35.07
C GLU A 195 -2.37 17.02 -36.20
N ARG A 196 -2.37 16.12 -37.21
CA ARG A 196 -1.41 16.07 -38.33
C ARG A 196 0.04 15.87 -37.88
N GLU A 197 0.22 15.18 -36.77
CA GLU A 197 1.53 14.79 -36.30
C GLU A 197 1.96 13.49 -36.96
N SER A 198 3.27 13.33 -37.14
CA SER A 198 3.88 12.12 -37.68
C SER A 198 5.01 11.70 -36.76
N GLY A 199 5.01 10.44 -36.33
CA GLY A 199 6.14 9.90 -35.58
C GLY A 199 7.38 9.78 -36.47
N ALA A 200 8.53 9.76 -35.82
CA ALA A 200 9.85 9.66 -36.43
C ALA A 200 10.82 8.80 -35.58
N TYR A 201 10.33 8.20 -34.49
CA TYR A 201 11.13 7.43 -33.55
C TYR A 201 10.42 6.17 -33.09
N THR A 202 11.20 5.14 -32.82
CA THR A 202 10.87 4.03 -31.93
C THR A 202 11.68 4.16 -30.64
N LEU A 203 11.14 3.68 -29.53
CA LEU A 203 11.81 3.70 -28.23
C LEU A 203 12.10 2.25 -27.83
N HIS A 204 13.28 2.01 -27.30
CA HIS A 204 13.74 0.71 -26.80
C HIS A 204 14.44 0.92 -25.46
N TRP A 205 14.51 -0.11 -24.62
CA TRP A 205 15.44 -0.08 -23.49
C TRP A 205 16.89 -0.08 -23.99
N GLU A 206 17.82 0.50 -23.22
CA GLU A 206 19.25 0.45 -23.56
C GLU A 206 19.78 -1.00 -23.55
N GLY A 207 20.34 -1.45 -24.68
CA GLY A 207 20.83 -2.82 -24.85
C GLY A 207 20.97 -3.21 -26.32
N ARG A 208 21.36 -4.47 -26.56
CA ARG A 208 21.62 -5.04 -27.90
C ARG A 208 20.77 -6.28 -28.11
N ASP A 209 20.69 -6.72 -29.36
CA ASP A 209 20.20 -8.06 -29.69
C ASP A 209 21.34 -9.06 -29.41
N SER A 210 21.39 -9.58 -28.18
CA SER A 210 22.52 -10.38 -27.71
C SER A 210 22.57 -11.78 -28.31
N ASP A 211 21.43 -12.31 -28.75
CA ASP A 211 21.28 -13.69 -29.21
C ASP A 211 20.99 -13.81 -30.73
N GLY A 212 20.73 -12.69 -31.39
CA GLY A 212 20.64 -12.51 -32.84
C GLY A 212 19.28 -12.85 -33.43
N ASP A 213 18.21 -12.80 -32.64
CA ASP A 213 16.85 -13.15 -33.05
C ASP A 213 16.08 -11.98 -33.69
N GLY A 214 16.66 -10.78 -33.66
CA GLY A 214 16.13 -9.55 -34.23
C GLY A 214 15.40 -8.65 -33.23
N TYR A 215 15.41 -9.01 -31.95
CA TYR A 215 14.76 -8.29 -30.87
C TYR A 215 15.77 -7.86 -29.80
N ILE A 216 15.45 -6.81 -29.04
CA ILE A 216 16.38 -6.19 -28.09
C ILE A 216 15.73 -6.17 -26.72
N ASN A 217 16.46 -6.65 -25.72
CA ASN A 217 16.06 -6.65 -24.31
C ASN A 217 14.75 -7.43 -24.05
N GLU A 218 14.54 -8.54 -24.76
CA GLU A 218 13.29 -9.30 -24.70
C GLU A 218 13.15 -10.11 -23.40
N ASP A 219 14.23 -10.76 -22.97
CA ASP A 219 14.21 -11.69 -21.86
C ASP A 219 15.21 -11.27 -20.78
N GLY A 220 15.00 -10.08 -20.21
CA GLY A 220 15.79 -9.63 -19.07
C GLY A 220 15.49 -10.42 -17.81
N ALA A 221 16.34 -10.28 -16.77
CA ALA A 221 16.22 -11.03 -15.53
C ALA A 221 14.77 -11.06 -15.01
N GLY A 222 14.15 -12.23 -15.08
CA GLY A 222 12.73 -12.44 -14.89
C GLY A 222 12.28 -12.30 -13.45
N GLY A 223 11.12 -12.89 -13.17
CA GLY A 223 10.60 -13.05 -11.84
C GLY A 223 9.17 -12.56 -11.68
N VAL A 224 8.74 -12.48 -10.44
CA VAL A 224 7.37 -12.13 -10.07
C VAL A 224 7.37 -10.84 -9.28
N ASP A 225 6.51 -9.92 -9.69
CA ASP A 225 6.11 -8.79 -8.86
C ASP A 225 5.20 -9.32 -7.74
N LEU A 226 5.72 -9.28 -6.51
CA LEU A 226 4.99 -9.80 -5.36
C LEU A 226 3.67 -9.05 -5.15
N ASN A 227 3.61 -7.75 -5.47
CA ASN A 227 2.39 -6.95 -5.35
C ASN A 227 1.39 -7.19 -6.49
N ARG A 228 1.63 -8.17 -7.37
CA ARG A 228 0.64 -8.68 -8.33
C ARG A 228 0.31 -10.15 -8.11
N ASN A 229 0.89 -10.76 -7.08
CA ASN A 229 0.80 -12.19 -6.82
C ASN A 229 -0.33 -12.58 -5.86
N PHE A 230 -1.15 -11.64 -5.35
CA PHE A 230 -2.25 -11.93 -4.42
C PHE A 230 -3.61 -12.15 -5.10
N GLN A 231 -4.58 -12.66 -4.34
CA GLN A 231 -5.80 -13.26 -4.89
C GLN A 231 -6.82 -12.25 -5.43
N HIS A 232 -6.78 -10.99 -5.00
CA HIS A 232 -7.76 -10.00 -5.43
C HIS A 232 -7.41 -9.46 -6.80
N ALA A 233 -8.35 -9.55 -7.75
CA ALA A 233 -8.13 -9.11 -9.13
C ALA A 233 -6.81 -9.66 -9.71
N TYR A 234 -6.51 -10.93 -9.41
CA TYR A 234 -5.25 -11.54 -9.83
C TYR A 234 -5.08 -11.44 -11.36
N PRO A 235 -3.99 -10.83 -11.85
CA PRO A 235 -3.80 -10.58 -13.27
C PRO A 235 -3.32 -11.84 -14.00
N TYR A 236 -4.27 -12.67 -14.43
CA TYR A 236 -3.97 -13.88 -15.18
C TYR A 236 -3.22 -13.58 -16.48
N TRP A 237 -2.24 -14.43 -16.80
CA TRP A 237 -1.47 -14.38 -18.04
C TRP A 237 -0.60 -13.12 -18.20
N LYS A 238 -0.30 -12.43 -17.10
CA LYS A 238 0.70 -11.36 -17.07
C LYS A 238 2.04 -11.93 -16.62
N ARG A 239 3.12 -11.58 -17.33
CA ARG A 239 4.49 -12.08 -17.12
C ARG A 239 4.97 -11.94 -15.66
N ASP A 240 4.64 -10.82 -15.04
CA ASP A 240 5.06 -10.41 -13.71
C ASP A 240 4.11 -10.87 -12.59
N ALA A 241 2.98 -11.52 -12.89
CA ALA A 241 2.02 -11.97 -11.88
C ALA A 241 2.37 -13.32 -11.24
N GLY A 242 3.35 -14.02 -11.81
CA GLY A 242 3.71 -15.39 -11.45
C GLY A 242 2.79 -16.46 -12.06
N PRO A 243 3.12 -17.74 -11.88
CA PRO A 243 2.38 -18.86 -12.49
C PRO A 243 0.98 -19.08 -11.88
N HIS A 244 0.76 -18.67 -10.63
CA HIS A 244 -0.54 -18.67 -9.97
C HIS A 244 -0.52 -17.76 -8.74
N MET A 245 -1.70 -17.45 -8.21
CA MET A 245 -1.84 -16.69 -6.96
C MET A 245 -0.98 -17.30 -5.84
N VAL A 246 -0.21 -16.45 -5.15
CA VAL A 246 0.65 -16.79 -4.00
C VAL A 246 1.64 -17.91 -4.36
N SER A 247 2.21 -17.83 -5.56
CA SER A 247 3.22 -18.78 -6.05
C SER A 247 4.58 -18.58 -5.39
N GLU A 248 4.89 -17.33 -5.02
CA GLU A 248 6.21 -16.97 -4.53
C GLU A 248 6.37 -17.26 -3.04
N PRO A 249 7.55 -17.73 -2.60
CA PRO A 249 7.79 -18.05 -1.19
C PRO A 249 7.62 -16.83 -0.27
N GLU A 250 7.95 -15.62 -0.74
CA GLU A 250 7.79 -14.36 -0.02
C GLU A 250 6.30 -14.03 0.17
N SER A 251 5.52 -14.04 -0.92
CA SER A 251 4.06 -13.85 -0.89
C SER A 251 3.38 -14.88 0.00
N ARG A 252 3.84 -16.14 -0.06
CA ARG A 252 3.34 -17.23 0.78
C ARG A 252 3.63 -17.00 2.26
N ALA A 253 4.86 -16.60 2.60
CA ALA A 253 5.27 -16.33 3.96
C ALA A 253 4.43 -15.21 4.61
N LEU A 254 4.19 -14.12 3.86
CA LEU A 254 3.31 -13.04 4.31
C LEU A 254 1.86 -13.52 4.48
N MET A 255 1.35 -14.30 3.54
CA MET A 255 -0.02 -14.83 3.59
C MET A 255 -0.22 -15.77 4.80
N ASP A 256 0.73 -16.66 5.06
CA ASP A 256 0.70 -17.55 6.23
C ASP A 256 0.71 -16.76 7.54
N PHE A 257 1.52 -15.71 7.60
CA PHE A 257 1.55 -14.81 8.74
C PHE A 257 0.18 -14.15 8.97
N VAL A 258 -0.42 -13.54 7.95
CA VAL A 258 -1.69 -12.82 8.05
C VAL A 258 -2.84 -13.74 8.43
N ILE A 259 -2.91 -14.94 7.85
CA ILE A 259 -3.93 -15.95 8.20
C ILE A 259 -3.77 -16.39 9.65
N GLY A 260 -2.54 -16.58 10.12
CA GLY A 260 -2.23 -16.95 11.50
C GLY A 260 -2.52 -15.85 12.53
N HIS A 261 -2.44 -14.58 12.14
CA HIS A 261 -2.58 -13.41 13.01
C HIS A 261 -3.91 -12.70 12.78
N ARG A 262 -5.00 -13.38 13.15
CA ARG A 262 -6.37 -12.86 12.96
C ARG A 262 -6.66 -11.59 13.76
N ASN A 263 -5.79 -11.20 14.68
CA ASN A 263 -5.85 -9.95 15.44
C ASN A 263 -5.45 -8.70 14.64
N ILE A 264 -4.86 -8.84 13.44
CA ILE A 264 -4.57 -7.72 12.54
C ILE A 264 -5.88 -7.02 12.15
N GLY A 265 -6.06 -5.78 12.62
CA GLY A 265 -7.25 -4.95 12.43
C GLY A 265 -7.10 -3.86 11.37
N ALA A 266 -5.88 -3.59 10.88
CA ALA A 266 -5.61 -2.73 9.72
C ALA A 266 -4.28 -3.12 9.05
N ILE A 267 -4.12 -2.76 7.78
CA ILE A 267 -2.91 -3.00 6.98
C ILE A 267 -2.46 -1.69 6.32
N LEU A 268 -1.15 -1.43 6.33
CA LEU A 268 -0.49 -0.35 5.60
C LEU A 268 0.61 -0.95 4.72
N THR A 269 0.61 -0.59 3.45
CA THR A 269 1.59 -1.04 2.46
C THR A 269 2.36 0.16 1.92
N PHE A 270 3.69 0.07 1.87
CA PHE A 270 4.53 0.97 1.11
C PHE A 270 4.85 0.30 -0.24
N GLY A 271 4.34 0.86 -1.34
CA GLY A 271 4.46 0.32 -2.70
C GLY A 271 3.97 1.29 -3.77
N HIS A 272 3.81 0.83 -5.02
CA HIS A 272 3.54 1.71 -6.17
C HIS A 272 2.06 2.13 -6.34
N SER A 273 1.12 1.39 -5.77
CA SER A 273 -0.29 1.76 -5.77
C SER A 273 -0.64 2.69 -4.61
N ASP A 274 -1.60 3.59 -4.83
CA ASP A 274 -2.10 4.50 -3.81
C ASP A 274 -3.60 4.36 -3.58
N ASN A 275 -4.00 4.37 -2.31
CA ASN A 275 -5.36 4.67 -1.88
C ASN A 275 -5.40 5.47 -0.57
N LEU A 276 -4.23 6.00 -0.15
CA LEU A 276 -4.03 6.63 1.14
C LEU A 276 -3.79 8.14 0.97
N VAL A 277 -2.95 8.55 0.02
CA VAL A 277 -2.85 9.98 -0.36
C VAL A 277 -4.15 10.37 -1.06
N THR A 278 -4.54 9.60 -2.06
CA THR A 278 -5.79 9.72 -2.81
C THR A 278 -6.79 8.70 -2.29
N ALA A 279 -7.71 9.15 -1.46
CA ALA A 279 -8.77 8.29 -0.95
C ALA A 279 -9.68 7.78 -2.10
N PRO A 280 -10.32 6.60 -1.94
CA PRO A 280 -11.34 6.14 -2.88
C PRO A 280 -12.45 7.18 -3.06
N ASP A 281 -12.97 7.32 -4.28
CA ASP A 281 -13.99 8.32 -4.60
C ASP A 281 -15.36 8.00 -3.95
N SER A 282 -16.35 8.86 -4.17
CA SER A 282 -17.72 8.66 -3.66
C SER A 282 -18.41 7.37 -4.15
N ARG A 283 -17.88 6.72 -5.20
CA ARG A 283 -18.32 5.42 -5.72
C ARG A 283 -17.49 4.25 -5.17
N GLY A 284 -16.41 4.54 -4.45
CA GLY A 284 -15.43 3.58 -3.92
C GLY A 284 -14.40 3.14 -4.96
N GLU A 285 -14.27 3.87 -6.06
CA GLU A 285 -13.25 3.63 -7.08
C GLU A 285 -11.92 4.23 -6.62
N LEU A 286 -10.82 3.54 -6.92
CA LEU A 286 -9.47 4.02 -6.66
C LEU A 286 -9.04 5.01 -7.75
N ALA A 287 -7.98 5.78 -7.48
CA ALA A 287 -7.41 6.67 -8.48
C ALA A 287 -6.89 5.90 -9.70
N ASP A 288 -6.99 6.53 -10.87
CA ASP A 288 -6.47 5.97 -12.12
C ASP A 288 -4.96 5.78 -12.05
N ALA A 289 -4.46 4.80 -12.80
CA ALA A 289 -3.04 4.56 -12.90
C ALA A 289 -2.34 5.63 -13.77
N SER A 290 -1.12 5.96 -13.39
CA SER A 290 -0.18 6.79 -14.13
C SER A 290 1.15 6.04 -14.22
N VAL A 291 1.72 5.98 -15.42
CA VAL A 291 3.03 5.37 -15.69
C VAL A 291 3.90 6.38 -16.43
N LEU A 292 5.22 6.18 -16.39
CA LEU A 292 6.11 6.97 -17.23
C LEU A 292 5.89 6.61 -18.70
N ASP A 293 5.63 7.62 -19.52
CA ASP A 293 5.42 7.49 -20.94
C ASP A 293 6.68 6.89 -21.60
N LEU A 294 7.88 7.38 -21.27
CA LEU A 294 9.14 6.86 -21.83
C LEU A 294 9.33 5.36 -21.57
N SER A 295 9.13 4.91 -20.32
CA SER A 295 9.24 3.49 -19.96
C SER A 295 8.14 2.67 -20.63
N ALA A 296 6.90 3.18 -20.67
CA ALA A 296 5.79 2.50 -21.35
C ALA A 296 6.00 2.40 -22.87
N PHE A 297 6.69 3.37 -23.49
CA PHE A 297 7.01 3.35 -24.90
C PHE A 297 8.12 2.34 -25.22
N ALA A 298 9.14 2.25 -24.36
CA ALA A 298 10.18 1.23 -24.46
C ALA A 298 9.61 -0.18 -24.23
N ASP A 299 8.75 -0.38 -23.22
CA ASP A 299 8.08 -1.68 -23.03
C ASP A 299 7.18 -2.07 -24.23
N ALA A 300 6.64 -1.07 -24.94
CA ALA A 300 5.77 -1.31 -26.08
C ALA A 300 6.51 -1.79 -27.35
N SER A 301 7.83 -1.59 -27.48
CA SER A 301 8.58 -2.12 -28.62
C SER A 301 8.56 -3.64 -28.66
N ASN A 302 8.50 -4.26 -27.48
CA ASN A 302 8.67 -5.69 -27.28
C ASN A 302 7.31 -6.41 -27.06
N ALA A 303 6.22 -5.64 -26.96
CA ALA A 303 4.92 -6.14 -26.50
C ALA A 303 4.33 -7.28 -27.37
N ASP A 304 4.60 -7.28 -28.68
CA ASP A 304 4.07 -8.30 -29.61
C ASP A 304 4.84 -9.63 -29.54
N ILE A 305 6.05 -9.65 -28.99
CA ILE A 305 6.94 -10.82 -28.94
C ILE A 305 6.48 -11.78 -27.85
N PHE A 306 6.10 -11.23 -26.70
CA PHE A 306 5.54 -11.98 -25.57
C PHE A 306 4.17 -12.63 -25.85
N ASP A 307 3.56 -12.36 -27.01
CA ASP A 307 2.32 -13.01 -27.46
C ASP A 307 2.57 -14.24 -28.36
N GLN A 308 3.83 -14.53 -28.71
CA GLN A 308 4.23 -15.75 -29.42
C GLN A 308 3.91 -16.99 -28.56
N GLY A 309 3.36 -18.04 -29.18
CA GLY A 309 2.97 -19.28 -28.45
C GLY A 309 1.70 -19.19 -27.59
N VAL A 310 1.12 -18.00 -27.37
CA VAL A 310 -0.17 -17.84 -26.67
C VAL A 310 -1.33 -18.23 -27.58
N PHE A 311 -1.99 -19.35 -27.29
CA PHE A 311 -3.19 -19.78 -28.02
C PHE A 311 -4.37 -18.84 -27.75
N ARG A 312 -4.50 -17.76 -28.55
CA ARG A 312 -5.67 -16.89 -28.51
C ARG A 312 -6.92 -17.68 -28.92
N THR A 313 -7.84 -17.91 -27.99
CA THR A 313 -9.19 -18.34 -28.36
C THR A 313 -9.84 -17.20 -29.14
N ALA A 314 -10.17 -17.44 -30.41
CA ALA A 314 -10.77 -16.48 -31.32
C ALA A 314 -12.09 -15.89 -30.76
N GLN A 315 -11.99 -14.82 -29.98
CA GLN A 315 -13.12 -13.97 -29.60
C GLN A 315 -12.67 -12.56 -29.20
N GLN A 316 -11.68 -11.97 -29.88
CA GLN A 316 -11.50 -10.52 -29.93
C GLN A 316 -10.61 -10.20 -31.12
N GLY A 317 -11.22 -9.66 -32.17
CA GLY A 317 -10.59 -9.44 -33.46
C GLY A 317 -11.65 -9.23 -34.52
N GLY A 318 -12.33 -8.08 -34.46
CA GLY A 318 -13.15 -7.62 -35.58
C GLY A 318 -12.22 -6.99 -36.63
N GLY A 319 -12.15 -7.57 -37.83
CA GLY A 319 -11.55 -6.89 -38.99
C GLY A 319 -10.78 -7.77 -39.98
N PHE A 320 -11.52 -8.49 -40.83
CA PHE A 320 -11.24 -8.88 -42.23
C PHE A 320 -9.80 -9.07 -42.76
N GLY A 321 -9.52 -10.29 -43.28
CA GLY A 321 -8.66 -10.46 -44.46
C GLY A 321 -7.94 -11.80 -44.62
N GLY A 322 -8.64 -12.90 -44.95
CA GLY A 322 -7.97 -14.16 -45.31
C GLY A 322 -8.92 -15.25 -45.81
N PHE A 323 -9.10 -15.34 -47.13
CA PHE A 323 -9.87 -16.39 -47.81
C PHE A 323 -9.12 -17.73 -47.76
N PHE A 324 -9.61 -18.71 -46.97
CA PHE A 324 -9.33 -20.13 -47.23
C PHE A 324 -10.56 -21.01 -46.96
N PHE A 325 -10.87 -21.85 -47.96
CA PHE A 325 -12.00 -22.78 -48.01
C PHE A 325 -11.76 -24.03 -47.13
N GLY A 326 -12.76 -24.38 -46.32
CA GLY A 326 -13.32 -25.74 -46.20
C GLY A 326 -12.53 -26.84 -45.47
N GLY A 327 -13.15 -27.40 -44.41
CA GLY A 327 -13.03 -28.84 -44.11
C GLY A 327 -12.94 -29.25 -42.64
N GLY A 328 -14.06 -29.73 -42.09
CA GLY A 328 -14.10 -30.98 -41.32
C GLY A 328 -13.57 -31.01 -39.88
N GLY A 329 -14.52 -31.14 -38.95
CA GLY A 329 -14.38 -31.46 -37.52
C GLY A 329 -13.20 -32.34 -37.09
N GLY A 330 -12.56 -31.90 -36.01
CA GLY A 330 -11.58 -32.65 -35.23
C GLY A 330 -11.23 -31.86 -33.98
N GLY A 331 -12.13 -31.85 -32.99
CA GLY A 331 -11.91 -31.16 -31.72
C GLY A 331 -10.75 -31.77 -30.96
N LEU A 332 -9.66 -31.02 -30.81
CA LEU A 332 -8.66 -31.28 -29.78
C LEU A 332 -9.29 -31.02 -28.40
N PRO A 333 -9.04 -31.88 -27.40
CA PRO A 333 -9.60 -31.71 -26.07
C PRO A 333 -9.02 -30.42 -25.49
N ARG A 334 -9.90 -29.43 -25.30
CA ARG A 334 -9.58 -28.21 -24.56
C ARG A 334 -9.01 -28.63 -23.20
N LEU A 335 -7.72 -28.37 -22.96
CA LEU A 335 -7.14 -28.40 -21.63
C LEU A 335 -7.99 -27.47 -20.77
N ARG A 336 -8.69 -28.09 -19.81
CA ARG A 336 -9.67 -27.46 -18.95
C ARG A 336 -8.92 -26.66 -17.87
N GLY A 337 -8.37 -25.52 -18.25
CA GLY A 337 -8.20 -24.40 -17.31
C GLY A 337 -9.56 -24.12 -16.67
N ALA A 338 -9.57 -23.63 -15.42
CA ALA A 338 -10.78 -23.41 -14.63
C ALA A 338 -11.87 -22.73 -15.47
N GLN A 339 -12.80 -23.53 -16.00
CA GLN A 339 -13.96 -22.96 -16.64
C GLN A 339 -14.75 -22.23 -15.57
N PRO A 340 -15.39 -21.09 -15.91
CA PRO A 340 -16.39 -20.49 -15.06
C PRO A 340 -17.34 -21.60 -14.61
N GLY A 341 -17.24 -21.98 -13.32
CA GLY A 341 -18.10 -22.98 -12.73
C GLY A 341 -19.53 -22.45 -12.69
N ARG A 342 -20.46 -23.30 -12.26
CA ARG A 342 -21.85 -22.90 -11.97
C ARG A 342 -21.94 -21.73 -10.96
N ASP A 343 -20.86 -21.49 -10.21
CA ASP A 343 -20.69 -20.40 -9.24
C ASP A 343 -19.99 -19.15 -9.82
N ASN A 344 -19.44 -19.23 -11.03
CA ASN A 344 -18.83 -18.13 -11.79
C ASN A 344 -19.67 -17.83 -13.06
N ASP A 345 -20.98 -18.07 -13.01
CA ASP A 345 -21.87 -17.63 -14.08
C ASP A 345 -21.84 -16.09 -14.15
N PRO A 346 -21.37 -15.46 -15.25
CA PRO A 346 -21.37 -14.01 -15.40
C PRO A 346 -22.78 -13.40 -15.36
N ASP A 347 -23.82 -14.22 -15.54
CA ASP A 347 -25.23 -13.88 -15.43
C ASP A 347 -25.82 -14.16 -14.03
N SER A 348 -25.03 -14.70 -13.08
CA SER A 348 -25.46 -14.98 -11.69
C SER A 348 -25.81 -13.73 -10.87
N GLY A 349 -25.51 -12.53 -11.39
CA GLY A 349 -25.76 -11.26 -10.73
C GLY A 349 -24.86 -10.95 -9.53
N ARG A 350 -23.94 -11.84 -9.15
CA ARG A 350 -22.93 -11.60 -8.11
C ARG A 350 -21.55 -11.43 -8.75
N ARG A 351 -21.25 -10.20 -9.15
CA ARG A 351 -19.88 -9.83 -9.51
C ARG A 351 -19.03 -9.71 -8.23
N PRO A 352 -17.76 -10.12 -8.25
CA PRO A 352 -16.83 -9.79 -7.17
C PRO A 352 -16.87 -8.28 -6.90
N ALA A 353 -16.77 -7.88 -5.64
CA ALA A 353 -16.66 -6.47 -5.30
C ALA A 353 -15.32 -5.94 -5.81
N THR A 354 -15.34 -4.85 -6.55
CA THR A 354 -14.15 -4.17 -7.11
C THR A 354 -14.06 -2.71 -6.68
N THR A 355 -15.00 -2.26 -5.84
CA THR A 355 -14.99 -0.92 -5.24
C THR A 355 -15.14 -1.00 -3.74
N VAL A 356 -14.56 -0.03 -3.05
CA VAL A 356 -14.68 0.13 -1.60
C VAL A 356 -16.16 0.35 -1.25
N ASN A 357 -16.64 -0.35 -0.23
CA ASN A 357 -18.00 -0.22 0.24
C ASN A 357 -18.27 1.21 0.72
N ARG A 358 -19.35 1.83 0.24
CA ARG A 358 -19.72 3.20 0.61
C ARG A 358 -19.87 3.44 2.11
N ALA A 359 -20.26 2.42 2.88
CA ALA A 359 -20.37 2.53 4.33
C ALA A 359 -19.02 2.59 5.05
N ASP A 360 -17.95 2.18 4.37
CA ASP A 360 -16.58 2.17 4.88
C ASP A 360 -15.77 3.40 4.44
N LEU A 361 -16.22 4.16 3.43
CA LEU A 361 -15.49 5.32 2.87
C LEU A 361 -15.04 6.35 3.91
N LYS A 362 -15.90 6.65 4.89
CA LYS A 362 -15.57 7.58 5.99
C LYS A 362 -14.30 7.19 6.76
N TYR A 363 -13.96 5.90 6.82
CA TYR A 363 -12.75 5.43 7.48
C TYR A 363 -11.52 5.67 6.60
N PHE A 364 -11.64 5.52 5.28
CA PHE A 364 -10.57 5.84 4.34
C PHE A 364 -10.32 7.35 4.30
N GLU A 365 -11.38 8.15 4.16
CA GLU A 365 -11.30 9.62 4.15
C GLU A 365 -10.57 10.16 5.39
N ALA A 366 -10.95 9.70 6.59
CA ALA A 366 -10.35 10.15 7.84
C ALA A 366 -8.88 9.72 8.00
N VAL A 367 -8.52 8.52 7.52
CA VAL A 367 -7.13 8.03 7.58
C VAL A 367 -6.26 8.76 6.56
N SER A 368 -6.77 9.00 5.36
CA SER A 368 -6.12 9.81 4.33
C SER A 368 -5.91 11.26 4.79
N GLU A 369 -6.89 11.87 5.45
CA GLU A 369 -6.73 13.20 6.05
C GLU A 369 -5.60 13.23 7.08
N ALA A 370 -5.61 12.29 8.03
CA ALA A 370 -4.54 12.18 9.02
C ALA A 370 -3.16 11.91 8.38
N TYR A 371 -3.11 11.14 7.29
CA TYR A 371 -1.87 10.87 6.56
C TYR A 371 -1.31 12.15 5.94
N ARG A 372 -2.14 12.91 5.23
CA ARG A 372 -1.73 14.18 4.60
C ARG A 372 -1.33 15.21 5.65
N GLU A 373 -2.07 15.31 6.75
CA GLU A 373 -1.76 16.23 7.86
C GLU A 373 -0.38 15.93 8.48
N ILE A 374 -0.06 14.66 8.74
CA ILE A 374 1.20 14.27 9.39
C ILE A 374 2.38 14.30 8.42
N THR A 375 2.19 13.81 7.19
CA THR A 375 3.30 13.67 6.23
C THR A 375 3.55 14.93 5.42
N GLY A 376 2.50 15.69 5.11
CA GLY A 376 2.51 16.79 4.14
C GLY A 376 2.45 16.32 2.68
N ILE A 377 2.22 15.02 2.43
CA ILE A 377 2.18 14.48 1.06
C ILE A 377 0.77 14.67 0.49
N GLU A 378 0.62 15.56 -0.48
CA GLU A 378 -0.69 15.87 -1.08
C GLU A 378 -0.91 15.22 -2.45
N LYS A 379 0.18 14.96 -3.20
CA LYS A 379 0.14 14.43 -4.56
C LYS A 379 1.17 13.32 -4.74
N VAL A 380 0.74 12.21 -5.33
CA VAL A 380 1.61 11.10 -5.74
C VAL A 380 2.13 11.32 -7.16
N GLY A 381 3.27 10.69 -7.49
CA GLY A 381 3.82 10.71 -8.83
C GLY A 381 3.19 9.62 -9.70
N ILE A 382 3.90 8.50 -9.81
CA ILE A 382 3.51 7.33 -10.61
C ILE A 382 2.60 6.43 -9.78
N ASN A 383 1.34 6.23 -10.17
CA ASN A 383 0.40 5.35 -9.48
C ASN A 383 0.16 4.09 -10.31
N ARG A 384 0.44 2.91 -9.76
CA ARG A 384 0.25 1.65 -10.49
C ARG A 384 -1.14 1.04 -10.26
N GLU A 385 -1.69 0.41 -11.29
CA GLU A 385 -2.92 -0.39 -11.15
C GLU A 385 -2.75 -1.47 -10.07
N PRO A 386 -3.67 -1.58 -9.10
CA PRO A 386 -3.50 -2.44 -7.94
C PRO A 386 -3.89 -3.91 -8.18
N GLU A 387 -3.87 -4.41 -9.42
CA GLU A 387 -4.26 -5.78 -9.75
C GLU A 387 -3.36 -6.81 -9.05
N GLY A 388 -3.94 -7.67 -8.22
CA GLY A 388 -3.17 -8.64 -7.44
C GLY A 388 -2.45 -8.04 -6.23
N ALA A 389 -2.72 -6.78 -5.87
CA ALA A 389 -2.06 -6.09 -4.76
C ALA A 389 -2.45 -6.60 -3.39
N PHE A 390 -1.47 -6.63 -2.47
CA PHE A 390 -1.66 -7.15 -1.12
C PHE A 390 -2.70 -6.35 -0.33
N PHE A 391 -2.67 -5.02 -0.46
CA PHE A 391 -3.62 -4.18 0.26
C PHE A 391 -5.06 -4.43 -0.20
N GLN A 392 -5.28 -4.76 -1.48
CA GLN A 392 -6.61 -5.15 -1.97
C GLN A 392 -7.06 -6.48 -1.36
N TYR A 393 -6.17 -7.47 -1.24
CA TYR A 393 -6.46 -8.69 -0.49
C TYR A 393 -6.90 -8.38 0.96
N GLY A 394 -6.17 -7.47 1.62
CA GLY A 394 -6.47 -6.98 2.96
C GLY A 394 -7.91 -6.48 3.13
N TYR A 395 -8.39 -5.67 2.19
CA TYR A 395 -9.76 -5.17 2.21
C TYR A 395 -10.76 -6.24 1.79
N TYR A 396 -10.61 -6.81 0.59
CA TYR A 396 -11.68 -7.57 -0.04
C TYR A 396 -11.86 -8.99 0.48
N GLN A 397 -10.78 -9.65 0.89
CA GLN A 397 -10.78 -11.04 1.35
C GLN A 397 -10.47 -11.15 2.84
N PHE A 398 -9.61 -10.30 3.41
CA PHE A 398 -9.32 -10.32 4.85
C PHE A 398 -10.28 -9.45 5.67
N GLY A 399 -10.93 -8.45 5.05
CA GLY A 399 -12.06 -7.72 5.61
C GLY A 399 -11.69 -6.58 6.57
N VAL A 400 -10.48 -6.02 6.46
CA VAL A 400 -9.97 -4.94 7.31
C VAL A 400 -9.66 -3.67 6.50
N PRO A 401 -9.65 -2.47 7.12
CA PRO A 401 -9.13 -1.28 6.44
C PRO A 401 -7.69 -1.53 6.02
N SER A 402 -7.39 -1.26 4.75
CA SER A 402 -6.14 -1.65 4.12
C SER A 402 -5.70 -0.57 3.15
N PHE A 403 -4.49 -0.06 3.39
CA PHE A 403 -3.97 1.15 2.78
C PHE A 403 -2.68 0.85 2.01
N SER A 404 -2.45 1.60 0.94
CA SER A 404 -1.22 1.61 0.17
C SER A 404 -0.82 3.06 -0.12
N THR A 405 0.47 3.36 -0.01
CA THR A 405 1.07 4.66 -0.34
C THR A 405 2.47 4.45 -0.89
N GLN A 406 2.92 5.38 -1.74
CA GLN A 406 4.31 5.44 -2.18
C GLN A 406 5.26 5.90 -1.06
N GLY A 407 4.73 6.54 -0.01
CA GLY A 407 5.51 7.06 1.12
C GLY A 407 6.33 8.32 0.79
N TRP A 408 6.32 8.73 -0.47
CA TRP A 408 6.95 9.92 -1.02
C TRP A 408 6.00 10.50 -2.08
N GLY A 409 5.85 11.82 -2.09
CA GLY A 409 5.03 12.54 -3.07
C GLY A 409 5.88 13.23 -4.12
N LEU A 410 5.23 13.82 -5.13
CA LEU A 410 5.94 14.73 -6.02
C LEU A 410 6.52 15.90 -5.19
N PRO A 411 7.82 16.18 -5.30
CA PRO A 411 8.40 17.32 -4.62
C PRO A 411 7.65 18.60 -5.01
N GLN A 412 7.32 19.42 -4.02
CA GLN A 412 6.86 20.77 -4.28
C GLN A 412 8.09 21.69 -4.34
N ALA A 413 8.03 22.72 -5.19
CA ALA A 413 9.06 23.75 -5.20
C ALA A 413 9.24 24.30 -3.77
N PRO A 414 10.47 24.58 -3.32
CA PRO A 414 10.68 25.24 -2.03
C PRO A 414 9.80 26.48 -1.99
N ALA A 415 9.00 26.64 -0.94
CA ALA A 415 8.30 27.89 -0.73
C ALA A 415 9.37 29.00 -0.74
N GLU A 416 9.28 29.93 -1.68
CA GLU A 416 10.07 31.15 -1.59
C GLU A 416 9.67 31.79 -0.26
N GLU A 417 10.60 31.83 0.70
CA GLU A 417 10.44 32.62 1.91
C GLU A 417 10.28 34.07 1.46
N THR A 418 9.02 34.50 1.27
CA THR A 418 8.72 35.90 1.03
C THR A 418 9.23 36.69 2.22
N GLU A 419 9.97 37.78 1.97
CA GLU A 419 10.54 38.67 2.98
C GLU A 419 9.52 39.13 4.05
N GLU A 420 8.21 38.98 3.80
CA GLU A 420 7.12 39.23 4.76
C GLU A 420 7.02 38.20 5.91
N GLU A 421 7.51 36.96 5.77
CA GLU A 421 7.52 35.96 6.86
C GLU A 421 8.71 36.14 7.80
N ALA A 422 9.87 36.54 7.26
CA ALA A 422 11.06 36.86 8.06
C ALA A 422 10.87 38.10 8.96
N GLU A 423 10.02 39.06 8.55
CA GLU A 423 9.71 40.25 9.36
C GLU A 423 8.62 40.02 10.42
N GLN A 424 7.86 38.91 10.36
CA GLN A 424 6.79 38.60 11.30
C GLN A 424 7.26 37.85 12.56
N GLU A 425 8.43 37.20 12.54
CA GLU A 425 9.00 36.54 13.72
C GLU A 425 9.66 37.50 14.74
N GLU A 426 9.90 38.78 14.39
CA GLU A 426 10.58 39.74 15.27
C GLU A 426 9.65 40.69 16.07
N GLN A 427 8.32 40.58 16.00
CA GLN A 427 7.42 41.52 16.70
C GLN A 427 6.65 40.92 17.90
N PRO A 428 6.72 41.52 19.11
CA PRO A 428 5.97 41.07 20.28
C PRO A 428 4.49 41.51 20.23
N PRO A 429 3.59 40.82 20.96
CA PRO A 429 2.17 40.77 20.61
C PRO A 429 1.40 42.03 21.01
N ALA A 430 0.59 42.55 20.07
CA ALA A 430 -0.36 43.62 20.32
C ALA A 430 -1.80 43.07 20.52
N GLN A 431 -2.53 43.76 21.39
CA GLN A 431 -3.76 43.34 22.05
C GLN A 431 -5.01 43.33 21.15
N ALA A 432 -5.93 42.42 21.49
CA ALA A 432 -7.25 42.20 20.90
C ALA A 432 -8.19 43.42 20.95
N GLN A 433 -8.95 43.67 19.87
CA GLN A 433 -10.26 44.35 19.89
C GLN A 433 -11.24 43.89 18.76
N ALA A 434 -12.34 43.27 19.21
CA ALA A 434 -13.76 43.47 18.85
C ALA A 434 -14.28 43.44 17.38
N GLU A 435 -14.82 42.27 17.00
CA GLU A 435 -16.22 41.95 16.62
C GLU A 435 -17.13 42.91 15.78
N ARG A 436 -17.66 42.34 14.66
CA ARG A 436 -19.04 42.39 14.04
C ARG A 436 -19.21 43.09 12.67
N PRO A 437 -20.25 42.76 11.84
CA PRO A 437 -21.14 41.57 11.82
C PRO A 437 -21.33 40.90 10.42
N GLN A 438 -21.90 39.70 10.46
CA GLN A 438 -22.30 38.84 9.32
C GLN A 438 -23.55 39.35 8.56
N GLY A 439 -23.55 39.19 7.24
CA GLY A 439 -24.70 39.38 6.35
C GLY A 439 -25.38 38.06 5.93
N PRO A 440 -26.66 38.06 5.51
CA PRO A 440 -27.52 36.89 5.45
C PRO A 440 -27.34 36.05 4.16
N PRO A 441 -27.75 34.77 4.16
CA PRO A 441 -27.56 33.86 3.02
C PRO A 441 -28.64 34.09 1.95
N ARG A 442 -28.26 33.97 0.68
CA ARG A 442 -29.20 33.93 -0.44
C ARG A 442 -29.23 32.56 -1.09
N SER A 443 -30.43 31.99 -1.08
CA SER A 443 -30.84 30.77 -1.76
C SER A 443 -31.18 31.00 -3.23
N GLY A 444 -30.73 30.08 -4.10
CA GLY A 444 -31.54 29.49 -5.16
C GLY A 444 -31.51 30.15 -6.55
N GLN A 445 -30.92 29.45 -7.53
CA GLN A 445 -31.60 28.91 -8.73
C GLN A 445 -30.57 28.23 -9.64
N GLY A 446 -30.77 26.94 -9.93
CA GLY A 446 -29.95 26.19 -10.88
C GLY A 446 -30.48 26.26 -12.32
N PRO A 447 -29.60 26.11 -13.33
CA PRO A 447 -29.98 25.75 -14.70
C PRO A 447 -29.44 24.35 -15.10
N PRO A 448 -29.83 23.80 -16.27
CA PRO A 448 -30.26 22.41 -16.38
C PRO A 448 -29.19 21.41 -16.84
N ARG A 449 -29.52 20.14 -16.57
CA ARG A 449 -28.85 18.91 -17.04
C ARG A 449 -28.64 18.91 -18.57
N GLY A 450 -27.38 18.81 -18.97
CA GLY A 450 -26.93 18.21 -20.23
C GLY A 450 -25.76 17.29 -19.90
N GLY A 451 -25.85 16.02 -20.33
CA GLY A 451 -24.74 15.07 -20.16
C GLY A 451 -23.55 15.52 -20.99
N GLN A 452 -22.48 15.94 -20.31
CA GLN A 452 -21.19 16.27 -20.91
C GLN A 452 -20.22 15.19 -20.45
N GLN A 453 -19.64 14.49 -21.43
CA GLN A 453 -18.40 13.74 -21.23
C GLN A 453 -17.37 14.65 -20.54
N PRO A 454 -16.57 14.16 -19.58
CA PRO A 454 -15.53 14.99 -18.99
C PRO A 454 -14.60 15.46 -20.11
N GLY A 455 -14.53 16.78 -20.27
CA GLY A 455 -13.64 17.42 -21.21
C GLY A 455 -12.21 17.30 -20.72
N ARG A 456 -11.32 17.00 -21.66
CA ARG A 456 -9.90 17.34 -21.58
C ARG A 456 -9.78 18.82 -21.21
N GLY A 457 -9.14 19.12 -20.09
CA GLY A 457 -8.87 20.50 -19.70
C GLY A 457 -8.52 20.62 -18.23
N GLU A 458 -7.31 20.21 -17.88
CA GLU A 458 -6.38 20.92 -16.96
C GLU A 458 -4.98 20.28 -16.92
N ASP A 459 -4.80 19.06 -17.43
CA ASP A 459 -3.46 18.44 -17.64
C ASP A 459 -3.07 18.48 -19.14
N ALA A 460 -2.45 19.57 -19.60
CA ALA A 460 -2.00 19.70 -20.98
C ALA A 460 -0.56 19.21 -21.22
N GLN A 461 0.14 18.81 -20.16
CA GLN A 461 1.50 18.29 -20.19
C GLN A 461 1.42 16.88 -19.59
N GLY A 462 1.89 15.85 -20.29
CA GLY A 462 1.78 14.45 -19.86
C GLY A 462 2.42 14.15 -18.49
N VAL A 463 2.22 12.94 -17.97
CA VAL A 463 2.73 12.52 -16.64
C VAL A 463 4.23 12.78 -16.50
N ASP A 464 5.01 12.47 -17.55
CA ASP A 464 6.46 12.68 -17.57
C ASP A 464 6.85 14.15 -17.40
N ALA A 465 6.11 15.07 -18.03
CA ALA A 465 6.38 16.50 -17.92
C ALA A 465 6.16 17.01 -16.49
N ALA A 466 5.05 16.59 -15.86
CA ALA A 466 4.75 16.97 -14.49
C ALA A 466 5.77 16.42 -13.48
N ILE A 467 6.25 15.20 -13.69
CA ILE A 467 7.32 14.60 -12.87
C ILE A 467 8.62 15.37 -13.07
N LEU A 468 9.01 15.61 -14.32
CA LEU A 468 10.27 16.27 -14.65
C LEU A 468 10.32 17.69 -14.11
N GLU A 469 9.24 18.46 -14.27
CA GLU A 469 9.10 19.80 -13.70
C GLU A 469 9.24 19.78 -12.17
N ALA A 470 8.59 18.84 -11.49
CA ALA A 470 8.65 18.72 -10.03
C ALA A 470 10.08 18.36 -9.55
N MET A 471 10.77 17.46 -10.26
CA MET A 471 12.15 17.06 -9.92
C MET A 471 13.13 18.20 -10.16
N ASP A 472 13.03 18.89 -11.30
CA ASP A 472 13.83 20.07 -11.63
C ASP A 472 13.63 21.18 -10.57
N ALA A 473 12.39 21.45 -10.17
CA ALA A 473 12.06 22.44 -9.16
C ALA A 473 12.63 22.11 -7.77
N ALA A 474 12.80 20.83 -7.45
CA ALA A 474 13.45 20.36 -6.22
C ALA A 474 14.98 20.18 -6.35
N GLY A 475 15.56 20.46 -7.52
CA GLY A 475 16.98 20.25 -7.77
C GLY A 475 17.41 18.79 -7.73
N ILE A 476 16.49 17.87 -8.05
CA ILE A 476 16.74 16.43 -8.14
C ILE A 476 17.07 16.11 -9.60
N ASP A 477 18.31 15.65 -9.83
CA ASP A 477 18.74 15.21 -11.15
C ASP A 477 18.12 13.84 -11.48
N ALA A 478 16.97 13.88 -12.16
CA ALA A 478 16.17 12.71 -12.49
C ALA A 478 16.25 12.29 -13.96
N PHE A 479 16.91 13.09 -14.81
CA PHE A 479 16.88 12.90 -16.26
C PHE A 479 18.29 12.94 -16.86
N VAL A 480 18.64 11.88 -17.58
CA VAL A 480 19.85 11.80 -18.39
C VAL A 480 19.59 12.42 -19.74
N GLU A 481 20.34 13.48 -20.06
CA GLU A 481 20.26 14.14 -21.36
C GLU A 481 20.53 13.18 -22.51
N TRP A 482 19.81 13.38 -23.63
CA TRP A 482 19.95 12.57 -24.84
C TRP A 482 21.36 12.71 -25.44
N ASN A 483 22.12 11.61 -25.47
CA ASN A 483 23.47 11.56 -26.00
C ASN A 483 23.54 10.67 -27.25
N PRO A 484 24.11 11.15 -28.37
CA PRO A 484 24.30 10.34 -29.56
C PRO A 484 25.20 9.13 -29.31
N TYR A 485 24.79 7.96 -29.80
CA TYR A 485 25.51 6.70 -29.71
C TYR A 485 25.44 5.94 -31.04
N ALA A 486 26.54 5.29 -31.41
CA ALA A 486 26.60 4.44 -32.60
C ALA A 486 26.33 2.99 -32.21
N HIS A 487 25.07 2.58 -32.29
CA HIS A 487 24.61 1.24 -31.97
C HIS A 487 25.09 0.23 -33.02
N PRO A 488 25.62 -0.95 -32.62
CA PRO A 488 26.09 -1.98 -33.56
C PRO A 488 24.99 -2.46 -34.54
N ASP A 489 23.78 -2.70 -34.03
CA ASP A 489 22.68 -3.30 -34.81
C ASP A 489 21.72 -2.27 -35.41
N LEU A 490 21.37 -1.22 -34.64
CA LEU A 490 20.40 -0.19 -35.02
C LEU A 490 20.99 1.05 -35.74
N GLY A 491 22.32 1.22 -35.73
CA GLY A 491 22.97 2.40 -36.30
C GLY A 491 22.96 3.60 -35.35
N ASP A 492 22.72 4.80 -35.87
CA ASP A 492 22.77 6.04 -35.08
C ASP A 492 21.52 6.15 -34.17
N VAL A 493 21.73 6.16 -32.85
CA VAL A 493 20.68 6.30 -31.82
C VAL A 493 21.03 7.39 -30.82
N GLU A 494 20.07 7.79 -29.99
CA GLU A 494 20.35 8.63 -28.81
C GLU A 494 19.91 7.90 -27.55
N ILE A 495 20.77 7.92 -26.53
CA ILE A 495 20.55 7.27 -25.22
C ILE A 495 20.29 8.36 -24.17
N GLY A 496 19.23 8.22 -23.39
CA GLY A 496 18.82 9.18 -22.36
C GLY A 496 17.46 8.82 -21.75
N GLY A 497 16.93 9.66 -20.88
CA GLY A 497 15.64 9.41 -20.22
C GLY A 497 15.69 9.52 -18.71
N PHE A 498 14.63 9.08 -18.03
CA PHE A 498 14.60 9.05 -16.57
C PHE A 498 15.64 8.08 -16.02
N GLY A 499 16.43 8.53 -15.05
CA GLY A 499 17.36 7.69 -14.34
C GLY A 499 16.62 6.64 -13.49
N PRO A 500 17.13 5.41 -13.40
CA PRO A 500 16.47 4.35 -12.66
C PRO A 500 16.39 4.71 -11.17
N TYR A 501 15.34 4.26 -10.49
CA TYR A 501 15.01 4.48 -9.09
C TYR A 501 14.68 5.92 -8.68
N VAL A 502 15.05 6.95 -9.45
CA VAL A 502 15.00 8.36 -8.99
C VAL A 502 13.57 8.86 -8.80
N VAL A 503 12.63 8.43 -9.65
CA VAL A 503 11.23 8.86 -9.54
C VAL A 503 10.53 8.20 -8.34
N THR A 504 10.90 6.96 -8.03
CA THR A 504 10.30 6.16 -6.96
C THR A 504 10.93 6.43 -5.59
N ASN A 505 12.25 6.69 -5.57
CA ASN A 505 13.05 6.73 -4.36
C ASN A 505 13.64 8.14 -4.15
N PRO A 506 13.20 8.88 -3.12
CA PRO A 506 13.73 10.21 -2.87
C PRO A 506 15.22 10.18 -2.51
N PRO A 507 15.91 11.33 -2.61
CA PRO A 507 17.27 11.47 -2.11
C PRO A 507 17.38 10.98 -0.67
N ALA A 508 18.41 10.17 -0.39
CA ALA A 508 18.52 9.46 0.88
C ALA A 508 18.54 10.39 2.11
N GLN A 509 18.97 11.64 1.93
CA GLN A 509 18.99 12.71 2.93
C GLN A 509 17.59 13.04 3.48
N GLN A 510 16.53 12.77 2.73
CA GLN A 510 15.15 13.02 3.13
C GLN A 510 14.54 11.88 3.96
N LEU A 511 15.15 10.69 3.92
CA LEU A 511 14.62 9.48 4.57
C LEU A 511 14.42 9.62 6.09
N PRO A 512 15.32 10.25 6.87
CA PRO A 512 15.11 10.37 8.32
C PRO A 512 13.84 11.14 8.67
N GLU A 513 13.59 12.27 7.99
CA GLU A 513 12.43 13.11 8.28
C GLU A 513 11.13 12.50 7.75
N LEU A 514 11.15 11.96 6.52
CA LEU A 514 10.02 11.20 5.99
C LEU A 514 9.71 10.00 6.90
N GLY A 515 10.74 9.27 7.32
CA GLY A 515 10.62 8.12 8.21
C GLY A 515 10.01 8.45 9.57
N ARG A 516 10.43 9.57 10.19
CA ARG A 516 9.83 10.07 11.45
C ARG A 516 8.34 10.36 11.29
N LYS A 517 7.95 11.10 10.25
CA LYS A 517 6.54 11.41 9.95
C LYS A 517 5.71 10.14 9.72
N HIS A 518 6.27 9.14 9.05
CA HIS A 518 5.60 7.86 8.86
C HIS A 518 5.49 7.05 10.16
N GLY A 519 6.49 7.10 11.03
CA GLY A 519 6.42 6.55 12.39
C GLY A 519 5.29 7.17 13.22
N GLU A 520 5.15 8.50 13.16
CA GLU A 520 4.05 9.24 13.78
C GLU A 520 2.68 8.85 13.22
N PHE A 521 2.57 8.74 11.89
CA PHE A 521 1.35 8.28 11.25
C PHE A 521 0.99 6.84 11.63
N VAL A 522 1.96 5.93 11.70
CA VAL A 522 1.74 4.54 12.11
C VAL A 522 1.26 4.47 13.56
N ALA A 523 1.83 5.27 14.46
CA ALA A 523 1.34 5.39 15.83
C ALA A 523 -0.09 5.95 15.88
N ARG A 524 -0.39 6.98 15.07
CA ARG A 524 -1.75 7.55 14.96
C ARG A 524 -2.74 6.53 14.41
N LEU A 525 -2.39 5.79 13.36
CA LEU A 525 -3.24 4.76 12.76
C LEU A 525 -3.52 3.61 13.74
N ALA A 526 -2.53 3.22 14.52
CA ALA A 526 -2.71 2.21 15.57
C ALA A 526 -3.80 2.66 16.57
N THR A 527 -3.82 3.94 16.98
CA THR A 527 -4.87 4.46 17.89
C THR A 527 -6.30 4.32 17.33
N MET A 528 -6.44 4.22 16.01
CA MET A 528 -7.74 4.07 15.34
C MET A 528 -8.27 2.64 15.35
N LEU A 529 -7.43 1.63 15.63
CA LEU A 529 -7.84 0.22 15.68
C LEU A 529 -9.02 0.00 16.64
N PRO A 530 -9.92 -0.95 16.35
CA PRO A 530 -11.02 -1.25 17.25
C PRO A 530 -10.48 -1.72 18.60
N ARG A 531 -11.17 -1.37 19.69
CA ARG A 531 -10.81 -1.79 21.05
C ARG A 531 -12.05 -1.97 21.89
N VAL A 532 -12.39 -3.23 22.16
CA VAL A 532 -13.56 -3.57 22.97
C VAL A 532 -13.24 -3.52 24.45
N THR A 533 -14.09 -2.83 25.21
CA THR A 533 -14.00 -2.69 26.67
C THR A 533 -15.36 -2.96 27.29
N ILE A 534 -15.38 -3.16 28.61
CA ILE A 534 -16.61 -3.21 29.40
C ILE A 534 -16.70 -1.86 30.12
N ALA A 535 -17.68 -1.05 29.73
CA ALA A 535 -17.81 0.33 30.18
C ALA A 535 -18.55 0.46 31.51
N ASP A 536 -19.62 -0.32 31.69
CA ASP A 536 -20.41 -0.32 32.92
C ASP A 536 -20.94 -1.71 33.27
N THR A 537 -21.16 -1.95 34.56
CA THR A 537 -21.71 -3.20 35.08
C THR A 537 -22.60 -2.95 36.29
N GLU A 538 -23.82 -3.48 36.26
CA GLU A 538 -24.79 -3.37 37.35
C GLU A 538 -25.27 -4.76 37.78
N VAL A 539 -25.37 -4.99 39.10
CA VAL A 539 -25.99 -6.20 39.65
C VAL A 539 -27.11 -5.80 40.61
N THR A 540 -28.32 -6.26 40.32
CA THR A 540 -29.51 -6.04 41.16
C THR A 540 -29.97 -7.35 41.77
N ASN A 541 -30.14 -7.40 43.08
CA ASN A 541 -30.64 -8.58 43.80
C ASN A 541 -32.16 -8.51 43.99
N HIS A 542 -32.87 -9.56 43.58
CA HIS A 542 -34.33 -9.66 43.68
C HIS A 542 -34.80 -10.58 44.81
N GLY A 543 -33.86 -11.16 45.58
CA GLY A 543 -34.14 -12.18 46.59
C GLY A 543 -34.32 -13.57 45.97
N GLY A 544 -34.37 -14.60 46.83
CA GLY A 544 -34.56 -15.99 46.37
C GLY A 544 -33.41 -16.56 45.52
N GLY A 545 -32.23 -15.93 45.55
CA GLY A 545 -31.09 -16.29 44.69
C GLY A 545 -31.24 -15.84 43.24
N VAL A 546 -32.11 -14.87 42.97
CA VAL A 546 -32.32 -14.30 41.63
C VAL A 546 -31.64 -12.92 41.54
N PHE A 547 -30.86 -12.72 40.48
CA PHE A 547 -30.11 -11.49 40.23
C PHE A 547 -30.34 -11.01 38.80
N THR A 548 -30.47 -9.70 38.60
CA THR A 548 -30.28 -9.09 37.28
C THR A 548 -28.82 -8.64 37.17
N VAL A 549 -28.17 -9.02 36.09
CA VAL A 549 -26.81 -8.59 35.74
C VAL A 549 -26.91 -7.82 34.43
N ARG A 550 -26.53 -6.54 34.45
CA ARG A 550 -26.44 -5.69 33.26
C ARG A 550 -24.99 -5.34 32.98
N VAL A 551 -24.64 -5.30 31.70
CA VAL A 551 -23.33 -4.88 31.23
C VAL A 551 -23.46 -4.03 29.98
N GLU A 552 -22.74 -2.91 29.95
CA GLU A 552 -22.49 -2.15 28.74
C GLU A 552 -21.10 -2.48 28.20
N ILE A 553 -21.04 -2.94 26.95
CA ILE A 553 -19.78 -3.06 26.20
C ILE A 553 -19.59 -1.82 25.34
N GLU A 554 -18.34 -1.43 25.11
CA GLU A 554 -17.99 -0.26 24.32
C GLU A 554 -16.87 -0.60 23.32
N ASN A 555 -16.90 0.01 22.13
CA ASN A 555 -15.73 0.08 21.25
C ASN A 555 -15.13 1.48 21.31
N THR A 556 -14.01 1.60 21.99
CA THR A 556 -13.31 2.87 22.21
C THR A 556 -12.40 3.28 21.05
N GLY A 557 -12.17 2.39 20.08
CA GLY A 557 -11.40 2.68 18.86
C GLY A 557 -12.24 3.41 17.79
N PHE A 558 -11.59 4.03 16.81
CA PHE A 558 -12.29 4.73 15.72
C PHE A 558 -12.90 3.75 14.71
N PHE A 559 -12.16 2.71 14.34
CA PHE A 559 -12.65 1.67 13.45
C PHE A 559 -13.69 0.80 14.15
N PRO A 560 -14.67 0.28 13.39
CA PRO A 560 -15.62 -0.67 13.91
C PRO A 560 -14.92 -2.02 14.11
N THR A 561 -15.50 -2.87 14.95
CA THR A 561 -15.00 -4.24 15.16
C THR A 561 -15.04 -5.11 13.90
N SER A 562 -15.85 -4.73 12.91
CA SER A 562 -15.83 -5.23 11.53
C SER A 562 -16.23 -4.12 10.58
N LEU A 563 -15.51 -3.95 9.47
CA LEU A 563 -15.97 -3.13 8.36
C LEU A 563 -17.25 -3.71 7.75
N GLN A 564 -18.02 -2.89 7.05
CA GLN A 564 -19.20 -3.36 6.33
C GLN A 564 -18.81 -4.41 5.29
N HIS A 565 -17.69 -4.21 4.58
CA HIS A 565 -17.18 -5.23 3.66
C HIS A 565 -16.71 -6.51 4.36
N GLY A 566 -16.10 -6.39 5.55
CA GLY A 566 -15.73 -7.54 6.38
C GLY A 566 -16.93 -8.39 6.82
N VAL A 567 -18.09 -7.76 7.02
CA VAL A 567 -19.38 -8.45 7.27
C VAL A 567 -19.88 -9.14 6.00
N VAL A 568 -19.85 -8.45 4.85
CA VAL A 568 -20.37 -8.97 3.57
C VAL A 568 -19.55 -10.18 3.08
N SER A 569 -18.23 -10.11 3.20
CA SER A 569 -17.31 -11.20 2.86
C SER A 569 -17.30 -12.35 3.87
N GLN A 570 -17.90 -12.16 5.05
CA GLN A 570 -17.86 -13.09 6.18
C GLN A 570 -16.44 -13.40 6.69
N SER A 571 -15.49 -12.52 6.36
CA SER A 571 -14.08 -12.68 6.72
C SER A 571 -13.79 -12.28 8.16
N VAL A 572 -14.62 -11.44 8.78
CA VAL A 572 -14.46 -11.01 10.18
C VAL A 572 -15.56 -11.62 11.04
N GLN A 573 -15.14 -12.27 12.14
CA GLN A 573 -16.09 -12.88 13.08
C GLN A 573 -16.82 -11.82 13.92
N PRO A 574 -18.10 -12.06 14.28
CA PRO A 574 -18.84 -11.23 15.22
C PRO A 574 -18.10 -11.05 16.55
N THR A 575 -18.36 -9.93 17.23
CA THR A 575 -17.93 -9.73 18.62
C THR A 575 -18.81 -10.58 19.54
N MET A 576 -18.18 -11.50 20.29
CA MET A 576 -18.85 -12.39 21.22
C MET A 576 -18.92 -11.77 22.61
N VAL A 577 -20.10 -11.82 23.23
CA VAL A 577 -20.32 -11.46 24.64
C VAL A 577 -20.87 -12.69 25.36
N GLN A 578 -20.24 -13.08 26.46
CA GLN A 578 -20.61 -14.30 27.17
C GLN A 578 -20.56 -14.13 28.69
N ILE A 579 -21.65 -14.48 29.36
CA ILE A 579 -21.72 -14.64 30.81
C ILE A 579 -21.30 -16.07 31.21
N GLN A 580 -20.35 -16.20 32.13
CA GLN A 580 -19.75 -17.48 32.53
C GLN A 580 -20.59 -18.19 33.62
N VAL A 581 -21.83 -18.54 33.28
CA VAL A 581 -22.74 -19.34 34.12
C VAL A 581 -23.19 -20.61 33.40
N SER A 582 -23.84 -21.56 34.09
CA SER A 582 -24.53 -22.65 33.40
C SER A 582 -25.70 -22.11 32.57
N PRO A 583 -25.98 -22.64 31.37
CA PRO A 583 -27.13 -22.19 30.57
C PRO A 583 -28.44 -22.19 31.35
N ASP A 584 -28.66 -23.21 32.19
CA ASP A 584 -29.86 -23.35 33.02
C ASP A 584 -29.97 -22.32 34.15
N ALA A 585 -28.88 -21.60 34.45
CA ALA A 585 -28.92 -20.51 35.42
C ALA A 585 -29.49 -19.23 34.82
N VAL A 586 -29.57 -19.09 33.49
CA VAL A 586 -30.18 -17.92 32.84
C VAL A 586 -31.68 -18.14 32.77
N LEU A 587 -32.44 -17.36 33.55
CA LEU A 587 -33.89 -17.45 33.63
C LEU A 587 -34.60 -16.66 32.51
N THR A 588 -34.10 -15.46 32.21
CA THR A 588 -34.61 -14.59 31.13
C THR A 588 -33.59 -13.50 30.77
N GLY A 589 -33.83 -12.72 29.71
CA GLY A 589 -32.93 -11.70 29.18
C GLY A 589 -32.16 -12.19 27.95
N ASP A 590 -30.93 -11.72 27.80
CA ASP A 590 -30.03 -12.14 26.73
C ASP A 590 -29.64 -13.61 26.83
N ALA A 591 -29.24 -14.19 25.69
CA ALA A 591 -28.67 -15.53 25.69
C ALA A 591 -27.34 -15.56 26.47
N LYS A 592 -26.96 -16.74 27.00
CA LYS A 592 -25.65 -16.91 27.66
C LYS A 592 -24.50 -16.40 26.79
N THR A 593 -24.59 -16.63 25.48
CA THR A 593 -23.64 -16.16 24.46
C THR A 593 -24.39 -15.36 23.42
N SER A 594 -24.04 -14.10 23.27
CA SER A 594 -24.57 -13.18 22.27
C SER A 594 -23.48 -12.81 21.27
N MET A 595 -23.87 -12.62 20.01
CA MET A 595 -22.97 -12.25 18.92
C MET A 595 -23.42 -10.91 18.33
N VAL A 596 -22.55 -9.90 18.41
CA VAL A 596 -22.77 -8.59 17.80
C VAL A 596 -21.97 -8.53 16.52
N GLN A 597 -22.67 -8.46 15.38
CA GLN A 597 -21.96 -8.58 14.10
C GLN A 597 -21.02 -7.40 13.84
N LYS A 598 -21.42 -6.21 14.27
CA LYS A 598 -20.62 -5.00 14.17
C LYS A 598 -20.93 -4.13 15.38
N LEU A 599 -19.88 -3.79 16.11
CA LEU A 599 -19.87 -2.71 17.09
C LEU A 599 -19.15 -1.52 16.42
N ASP A 600 -19.88 -0.44 16.18
CA ASP A 600 -19.32 0.78 15.57
C ASP A 600 -18.22 1.37 16.47
N GLY A 601 -17.28 2.13 15.90
CA GLY A 601 -16.24 2.81 16.68
C GLY A 601 -16.73 4.08 17.37
N SER A 602 -15.78 4.87 17.84
CA SER A 602 -15.97 6.18 18.46
C SER A 602 -16.86 6.15 19.72
N GLY A 603 -16.66 5.14 20.57
CA GLY A 603 -17.35 5.01 21.85
C GLY A 603 -18.77 4.45 21.76
N SER A 604 -19.12 3.76 20.67
CA SER A 604 -20.44 3.13 20.57
C SER A 604 -20.62 2.06 21.65
N ARG A 605 -21.80 2.04 22.28
CA ARG A 605 -22.13 1.15 23.38
C ARG A 605 -23.29 0.24 23.07
N HIS A 606 -23.24 -0.98 23.62
CA HIS A 606 -24.31 -1.95 23.55
C HIS A 606 -24.54 -2.57 24.93
N GLU A 607 -25.81 -2.57 25.37
CA GLU A 607 -26.23 -3.14 26.65
C GLU A 607 -26.61 -4.62 26.48
N PHE A 608 -26.26 -5.42 27.49
CA PHE A 608 -26.73 -6.78 27.70
C PHE A 608 -27.29 -6.93 29.11
N SER A 609 -28.35 -7.72 29.26
CA SER A 609 -29.04 -7.93 30.53
C SER A 609 -29.47 -9.39 30.69
N TRP A 610 -29.06 -10.00 31.81
CA TRP A 610 -29.44 -11.36 32.19
C TRP A 610 -30.14 -11.35 33.54
N VAL A 611 -31.23 -12.11 33.66
CA VAL A 611 -31.77 -12.52 34.95
C VAL A 611 -31.28 -13.93 35.21
N ILE A 612 -30.50 -14.11 36.29
CA ILE A 612 -29.85 -15.38 36.61
C ILE A 612 -30.26 -15.91 37.99
N GLN A 613 -30.23 -17.23 38.14
CA GLN A 613 -30.30 -17.91 39.44
C GLN A 613 -28.90 -18.31 39.90
N ALA A 614 -28.49 -17.81 41.06
CA ALA A 614 -27.17 -18.08 41.63
C ALA A 614 -27.17 -17.95 43.16
N ARG A 615 -26.08 -18.39 43.79
CA ARG A 615 -25.91 -18.24 45.24
C ARG A 615 -25.48 -16.82 45.56
N GLN A 616 -26.12 -16.19 46.53
CA GLN A 616 -25.66 -14.89 47.05
C GLN A 616 -24.21 -15.01 47.55
N GLY A 617 -23.39 -14.01 47.23
CA GLY A 617 -21.94 -13.97 47.49
C GLY A 617 -21.09 -14.72 46.47
N SER A 618 -21.67 -15.40 45.48
CA SER A 618 -20.90 -16.00 44.38
C SER A 618 -20.46 -14.95 43.35
N SER A 619 -19.50 -15.32 42.51
CA SER A 619 -18.97 -14.45 41.46
C SER A 619 -19.37 -14.95 40.08
N VAL A 620 -19.58 -14.02 39.16
CA VAL A 620 -19.89 -14.28 37.75
C VAL A 620 -18.91 -13.50 36.88
N GLU A 621 -18.23 -14.20 35.96
CA GLU A 621 -17.35 -13.58 34.98
C GLU A 621 -18.15 -13.25 33.70
N ILE A 622 -17.83 -12.12 33.08
CA ILE A 622 -18.35 -11.72 31.77
C ILE A 622 -17.16 -11.51 30.84
N ARG A 623 -17.22 -12.13 29.67
CA ARG A 623 -16.15 -12.14 28.67
C ARG A 623 -16.63 -11.55 27.37
N VAL A 624 -15.90 -10.58 26.87
CA VAL A 624 -16.08 -9.97 25.55
C VAL A 624 -14.87 -10.33 24.68
N ARG A 625 -15.12 -10.83 23.47
CA ARG A 625 -14.07 -11.17 22.52
C ARG A 625 -14.43 -10.64 21.14
N SER A 626 -13.62 -9.73 20.63
CA SER A 626 -13.64 -9.29 19.25
C SER A 626 -12.43 -9.87 18.53
N GLN A 627 -12.60 -10.33 17.28
CA GLN A 627 -11.47 -10.87 16.52
C GLN A 627 -10.41 -9.80 16.25
N LYS A 628 -10.83 -8.56 15.98
CA LYS A 628 -9.96 -7.42 15.67
C LYS A 628 -9.79 -6.47 16.86
N GLY A 629 -10.80 -6.38 17.71
CA GLY A 629 -10.85 -5.42 18.82
C GLY A 629 -10.28 -5.91 20.16
N GLY A 630 -9.69 -7.10 20.20
CA GLY A 630 -9.14 -7.70 21.41
C GLY A 630 -10.19 -8.31 22.34
N THR A 631 -9.83 -8.46 23.62
CA THR A 631 -10.68 -9.09 24.64
C THR A 631 -10.81 -8.23 25.89
N ALA A 632 -12.00 -8.24 26.50
CA ALA A 632 -12.24 -7.65 27.81
C ALA A 632 -12.91 -8.68 28.73
N THR A 633 -12.61 -8.63 30.02
CA THR A 633 -13.22 -9.52 31.02
C THR A 633 -13.43 -8.77 32.33
N THR A 634 -14.55 -9.03 32.99
CA THR A 634 -14.84 -8.49 34.33
C THR A 634 -15.49 -9.57 35.20
N THR A 635 -15.25 -9.51 36.51
CA THR A 635 -15.84 -10.43 37.48
C THR A 635 -16.72 -9.66 38.45
N LEU A 636 -18.00 -10.02 38.49
CA LEU A 636 -19.01 -9.39 39.33
C LEU A 636 -19.31 -10.26 40.54
N THR A 637 -19.44 -9.66 41.72
CA THR A 637 -19.90 -10.36 42.93
C THR A 637 -21.39 -10.14 43.10
N LEU A 638 -22.16 -11.23 43.22
CA LEU A 638 -23.61 -11.20 43.37
C LEU A 638 -23.98 -10.90 44.83
N ARG A 639 -24.22 -9.63 45.17
CA ARG A 639 -24.44 -9.17 46.55
C ARG A 639 -25.90 -9.10 46.95
#